data_AF-A0A1X1MWF2-F1
#
_entry.id   AF-A0A1X1MWF2-F1
#
_cell.length_a   1.000
_cell.length_b   1.000
_cell.length_c   1.000
_cell.angle_alpha   90.00
_cell.angle_beta   90.00
_cell.angle_gamma   90.00
#
_symmetry.space_group_name_H-M   'P 1'
#
loop_
_entity.id
_entity.type
_entity.pdbx_description
1 polymer ?
#
loop_
_entity_poly.entity_id
_entity_poly.type
_entity_poly.pdbx_seq_one_letter_code
_entity_poly.pdbx_strand_id
1 'polypeptide(L)'
;MHSRSLIFQSIHELNEHLEQTVIHRDADYLVQLFAACSADQAKQYSSALKSAIPNAVIVGASAQFTIAQGRTLEKQCVVHITQFDTSELFAYHTPIMDDIVDTCSDIAPMYRRHKDRKALIGFADSINANDYPLFSQLTRNEPMLPISGGVSHEVDGESWVLLNQTTYQRHLVTVLLCGEQLSVERQCFTEWHPIGREFEVTEAEFGRVYSLDGQPPLHFYKKYLNQGHPVAYEVARDFPLLKNTQSGQDTFIPTSISADGSMDFIGELKQGDRVRFCYNHPSLTLNQVNGAVKQLKRFSPQALFVYNCLSRLDFMEGDEELEVFDDIEGVKAQGFFCMGEFFYTAGQHSIMHHSMTLLALSERETPLISQSLISEQAQEKKENLPPLFSLIKNALDDVDTMQQQMEKRLKAQSDSLLASYRIDPRTELPNRTVLKQRLEQFTNNDHLISVKVTNFPQVNEKYGYEIGDLLLKELTAHIKQTIAQHVPNGGVSLYSLGIAEWALVFNSQMSQEKIKEYFIGLADYTEKINFEPVGLPEMDYLSVSVRGGLISRDNFPVDSPDELLLKSIESRRFATKNHQFIVSANELRSEERQRQEEFGWLNSVSRAVQRKNVVSYAQGVVSVESNQLAFYECLVRIEEEGKIIMPGQFLPVIEGTHLYARLSHQMIKETFRHMRNRTESFSINLSPQDMLSNRTMYLLEQEVAQLKDPSRFGVEVLETEQIKDYNRMREICDHFRAMGVRIVVDDFGSGYSNIDEIIKLEPHIIKVDGSLVRNIDRDPKQRAITEQLVNLCRVFNAQTVAEFVHNKQVADIATDMGFDFLQGFYFFEPKPTELI
;
A
#
# COMPACT_ATOMS: atom_id res chain seq x y z
N MET A 1 41.27 -29.19 -39.00
CA MET A 1 41.98 -27.90 -38.92
C MET A 1 43.36 -27.99 -38.26
N HIS A 2 44.33 -27.25 -38.80
CA HIS A 2 45.67 -27.03 -38.22
C HIS A 2 46.12 -25.57 -38.40
N SER A 3 46.67 -24.94 -37.36
CA SER A 3 47.14 -23.55 -37.40
C SER A 3 48.59 -23.41 -36.97
N ARG A 4 49.34 -22.55 -37.67
CA ARG A 4 50.74 -22.21 -37.34
C ARG A 4 51.06 -20.75 -37.64
N SER A 5 52.08 -20.23 -36.97
CA SER A 5 52.58 -18.86 -37.17
C SER A 5 54.02 -18.90 -37.69
N LEU A 6 54.33 -18.06 -38.68
CA LEU A 6 55.67 -17.81 -39.19
C LEU A 6 56.06 -16.38 -38.83
N ILE A 7 57.23 -16.22 -38.22
CA ILE A 7 57.80 -14.93 -37.83
C ILE A 7 58.93 -14.64 -38.80
N PHE A 8 58.97 -13.45 -39.38
CA PHE A 8 60.01 -13.07 -40.34
C PHE A 8 60.22 -11.56 -40.38
N GLN A 9 61.35 -11.13 -40.94
CA GLN A 9 61.70 -9.73 -41.16
C GLN A 9 62.00 -9.41 -42.63
N SER A 10 62.10 -10.43 -43.49
CA SER A 10 62.39 -10.23 -44.91
C SER A 10 61.70 -11.26 -45.81
N ILE A 11 61.60 -10.94 -47.10
CA ILE A 11 61.06 -11.85 -48.13
C ILE A 11 61.88 -13.15 -48.23
N HIS A 12 63.18 -13.08 -47.97
CA HIS A 12 64.06 -14.25 -48.04
C HIS A 12 63.73 -15.26 -46.94
N GLU A 13 63.62 -14.77 -45.71
CA GLU A 13 63.24 -15.57 -44.54
C GLU A 13 61.82 -16.14 -44.68
N LEU A 14 60.88 -15.35 -45.22
CA LEU A 14 59.53 -15.85 -45.53
C LEU A 14 59.57 -17.01 -46.53
N ASN A 15 60.35 -16.90 -47.61
CA ASN A 15 60.47 -17.97 -48.59
C ASN A 15 61.12 -19.23 -47.99
N GLU A 16 62.14 -19.09 -47.15
CA GLU A 16 62.77 -20.22 -46.45
C GLU A 16 61.76 -20.97 -45.57
N HIS A 17 60.94 -20.22 -44.82
CA HIS A 17 59.86 -20.82 -44.04
C HIS A 17 58.81 -21.52 -44.91
N LEU A 18 58.45 -20.93 -46.06
CA LEU A 18 57.47 -21.52 -46.97
C LEU A 18 57.98 -22.81 -47.63
N GLU A 19 59.27 -22.91 -47.95
CA GLU A 19 59.88 -24.14 -48.47
C GLU A 19 59.80 -25.30 -47.47
N GLN A 20 59.85 -25.00 -46.17
CA GLN A 20 59.75 -25.98 -45.09
C GLN A 20 58.29 -26.29 -44.69
N THR A 21 57.33 -25.55 -45.23
CA THR A 21 55.91 -25.65 -44.87
C THR A 21 55.20 -26.68 -45.75
N VAL A 22 54.72 -27.78 -45.14
CA VAL A 22 53.88 -28.76 -45.84
C VAL A 22 52.51 -28.15 -46.15
N ILE A 23 52.16 -28.08 -47.44
CA ILE A 23 50.88 -27.56 -47.96
C ILE A 23 50.12 -28.68 -48.68
N HIS A 24 48.88 -28.91 -48.27
CA HIS A 24 47.97 -29.85 -48.91
C HIS A 24 47.15 -29.14 -49.99
N ARG A 25 47.16 -29.65 -51.22
CA ARG A 25 46.51 -28.95 -52.35
C ARG A 25 44.98 -28.96 -52.32
N ASP A 26 44.38 -29.88 -51.56
CA ASP A 26 42.93 -30.10 -51.50
C ASP A 26 42.26 -29.46 -50.28
N ALA A 27 42.97 -28.60 -49.54
CA ALA A 27 42.46 -27.92 -48.36
C ALA A 27 42.35 -26.40 -48.59
N ASP A 28 41.40 -25.78 -47.89
CA ASP A 28 41.26 -24.32 -47.85
C ASP A 28 42.17 -23.72 -46.77
N TYR A 29 42.78 -22.58 -47.09
CA TYR A 29 43.73 -21.92 -46.19
C TYR A 29 43.30 -20.48 -45.92
N LEU A 30 43.22 -20.12 -44.65
CA LEU A 30 43.22 -18.73 -44.21
C LEU A 30 44.65 -18.32 -43.87
N VAL A 31 45.15 -17.30 -44.54
CA VAL A 31 46.46 -16.71 -44.29
C VAL A 31 46.25 -15.28 -43.80
N GLN A 32 46.69 -14.99 -42.59
CA GLN A 32 46.59 -13.64 -41.99
C GLN A 32 48.00 -13.04 -41.86
N LEU A 33 48.26 -11.98 -42.61
CA LEU A 33 49.53 -11.23 -42.63
C LEU A 33 49.39 -9.97 -41.77
N PHE A 34 50.09 -9.93 -40.65
CA PHE A 34 50.22 -8.73 -39.82
C PHE A 34 51.67 -8.26 -39.87
N ALA A 35 51.89 -7.02 -40.28
CA ALA A 35 53.25 -6.57 -40.55
C ALA A 35 53.46 -5.08 -40.24
N ALA A 36 54.62 -4.80 -39.65
CA ALA A 36 55.16 -3.46 -39.50
C ALA A 36 55.98 -3.09 -40.75
N CYS A 37 55.33 -3.03 -41.90
CA CYS A 37 55.97 -2.75 -43.19
C CYS A 37 55.10 -1.87 -44.08
N SER A 38 55.70 -1.33 -45.15
CA SER A 38 54.94 -0.56 -46.14
C SER A 38 53.95 -1.42 -46.92
N ALA A 39 52.95 -0.80 -47.54
CA ALA A 39 51.96 -1.51 -48.35
C ALA A 39 52.61 -2.29 -49.50
N ASP A 40 53.67 -1.76 -50.11
CA ASP A 40 54.37 -2.44 -51.21
C ASP A 40 55.16 -3.67 -50.74
N GLN A 41 55.77 -3.62 -49.55
CA GLN A 41 56.39 -4.81 -48.95
C GLN A 41 55.34 -5.87 -48.62
N ALA A 42 54.18 -5.47 -48.08
CA ALA A 42 53.07 -6.38 -47.80
C ALA A 42 52.56 -7.09 -49.07
N LYS A 43 52.47 -6.38 -50.20
CA LYS A 43 52.13 -6.98 -51.51
C LYS A 43 53.17 -8.02 -51.94
N GLN A 44 54.46 -7.76 -51.74
CA GLN A 44 55.53 -8.71 -52.07
C GLN A 44 55.41 -9.98 -51.22
N TYR A 45 55.21 -9.84 -49.91
CA TYR A 45 55.00 -10.97 -48.99
C TYR A 45 53.75 -11.77 -49.38
N SER A 46 52.64 -11.09 -49.63
CA SER A 46 51.39 -11.74 -50.05
C SER A 46 51.53 -12.44 -51.41
N SER A 47 52.30 -11.90 -52.35
CA SER A 47 52.55 -12.54 -53.65
C SER A 47 53.35 -13.84 -53.50
N ALA A 48 54.34 -13.87 -52.61
CA ALA A 48 55.08 -15.10 -52.28
C ALA A 48 54.17 -16.13 -51.61
N LEU A 49 53.36 -15.72 -50.63
CA LEU A 49 52.38 -16.57 -49.96
C LEU A 49 51.35 -17.15 -50.94
N LYS A 50 50.83 -16.35 -51.86
CA LYS A 50 49.86 -16.79 -52.87
C LYS A 50 50.49 -17.74 -53.89
N SER A 51 51.78 -17.58 -54.16
CA SER A 51 52.53 -18.51 -55.03
C SER A 51 52.77 -19.85 -54.35
N ALA A 52 53.10 -19.84 -53.05
CA ALA A 52 53.31 -21.05 -52.27
C ALA A 52 52.00 -21.78 -51.91
N ILE A 53 50.91 -21.03 -51.69
CA ILE A 53 49.59 -21.53 -51.29
C ILE A 53 48.51 -20.95 -52.23
N PRO A 54 48.35 -21.48 -53.45
CA PRO A 54 47.45 -20.92 -54.45
C PRO A 54 45.99 -20.79 -53.99
N ASN A 55 45.51 -21.75 -53.19
CA ASN A 55 44.13 -21.81 -52.71
C ASN A 55 43.91 -20.96 -51.43
N ALA A 56 44.92 -20.25 -50.92
CA ALA A 56 44.76 -19.44 -49.72
C ALA A 56 43.93 -18.17 -49.95
N VAL A 57 42.99 -17.92 -49.04
CA VAL A 57 42.45 -16.59 -48.79
C VAL A 57 43.46 -15.85 -47.92
N ILE A 58 44.12 -14.83 -48.49
CA ILE A 58 45.11 -14.03 -47.78
C ILE A 58 44.46 -12.72 -47.37
N VAL A 59 44.46 -12.42 -46.08
CA VAL A 59 44.06 -11.12 -45.55
C VAL A 59 45.14 -10.56 -44.65
N GLY A 60 45.12 -9.27 -44.38
CA GLY A 60 46.13 -8.68 -43.51
C GLY A 60 45.87 -7.24 -43.16
N ALA A 61 46.67 -6.74 -42.23
CA ALA A 61 46.65 -5.35 -41.80
C ALA A 61 48.05 -4.90 -41.37
N SER A 62 48.32 -3.60 -41.52
CA SER A 62 49.48 -2.96 -40.90
C SER A 62 49.35 -2.98 -39.37
N ALA A 63 50.42 -3.38 -38.69
CA ALA A 63 50.44 -3.55 -37.25
C ALA A 63 51.84 -3.27 -36.70
N GLN A 64 51.95 -2.46 -35.64
CA GLN A 64 53.24 -2.23 -34.96
C GLN A 64 53.60 -3.40 -34.03
N PHE A 65 52.63 -3.95 -33.31
CA PHE A 65 52.81 -5.09 -32.41
C PHE A 65 51.97 -6.26 -32.89
N THR A 66 52.62 -7.41 -33.07
CA THR A 66 51.99 -8.67 -33.51
C THR A 66 52.04 -9.71 -32.39
N ILE A 67 51.19 -10.71 -32.46
CA ILE A 67 51.11 -11.80 -31.48
C ILE A 67 51.41 -13.10 -32.22
N ALA A 68 52.48 -13.79 -31.82
CA ALA A 68 52.81 -15.10 -32.34
C ALA A 68 53.30 -16.01 -31.23
N GLN A 69 52.87 -17.27 -31.24
CA GLN A 69 53.32 -18.28 -30.27
C GLN A 69 53.09 -17.87 -28.80
N GLY A 70 52.03 -17.11 -28.52
CA GLY A 70 51.72 -16.61 -27.17
C GLY A 70 52.59 -15.43 -26.71
N ARG A 71 53.33 -14.78 -27.62
CA ARG A 71 54.25 -13.67 -27.32
C ARG A 71 53.94 -12.43 -28.14
N THR A 72 54.16 -11.27 -27.55
CA THR A 72 54.09 -9.97 -28.23
C THR A 72 55.40 -9.67 -28.94
N LEU A 73 55.32 -9.31 -30.23
CA LEU A 73 56.47 -9.01 -31.08
C LEU A 73 56.35 -7.58 -31.62
N GLU A 74 57.29 -6.73 -31.25
CA GLU A 74 57.37 -5.36 -31.76
C GLU A 74 58.09 -5.32 -33.11
N LYS A 75 57.49 -4.66 -34.10
CA LYS A 75 58.04 -4.42 -35.44
C LYS A 75 58.47 -5.69 -36.20
N GLN A 76 57.85 -6.82 -35.93
CA GLN A 76 58.06 -8.06 -36.69
C GLN A 76 56.88 -8.34 -37.62
N CYS A 77 57.16 -8.98 -38.75
CA CYS A 77 56.13 -9.45 -39.66
C CYS A 77 55.75 -10.88 -39.25
N VAL A 78 54.45 -11.13 -39.17
CA VAL A 78 53.92 -12.43 -38.78
C VAL A 78 52.87 -12.86 -39.79
N VAL A 79 52.94 -14.13 -40.17
CA VAL A 79 51.92 -14.78 -40.99
C VAL A 79 51.34 -15.96 -40.23
N HIS A 80 50.02 -15.94 -40.04
CA HIS A 80 49.28 -17.07 -39.48
C HIS A 80 48.63 -17.87 -40.61
N ILE A 81 48.98 -19.14 -40.72
CA ILE A 81 48.45 -20.07 -41.74
C ILE A 81 47.54 -21.06 -41.01
N THR A 82 46.24 -20.99 -41.29
CA THR A 82 45.23 -21.92 -40.78
C THR A 82 44.65 -22.73 -41.93
N GLN A 83 44.83 -24.05 -41.88
CA GLN A 83 44.24 -25.01 -42.80
C GLN A 83 42.88 -25.47 -42.27
N PHE A 84 41.83 -25.40 -43.08
CA PHE A 84 40.51 -25.95 -42.80
C PHE A 84 40.33 -27.27 -43.55
N ASP A 85 39.82 -28.29 -42.89
CA ASP A 85 39.62 -29.61 -43.51
C ASP A 85 38.21 -29.74 -44.09
N THR A 86 37.21 -29.04 -43.53
CA THR A 86 35.80 -29.14 -43.96
C THR A 86 35.09 -27.80 -44.12
N SER A 87 35.73 -26.69 -43.76
CA SER A 87 35.14 -25.35 -43.82
C SER A 87 35.58 -24.58 -45.06
N GLU A 88 34.66 -23.80 -45.62
CA GLU A 88 34.89 -22.91 -46.77
C GLU A 88 35.10 -21.45 -46.32
N LEU A 89 35.88 -20.72 -47.10
CA LEU A 89 36.29 -19.34 -46.80
C LEU A 89 35.87 -18.39 -47.92
N PHE A 90 35.20 -17.30 -47.56
CA PHE A 90 34.82 -16.26 -48.53
C PHE A 90 35.31 -14.90 -48.07
N ALA A 91 36.07 -14.21 -48.91
CA ALA A 91 36.62 -12.90 -48.56
C ALA A 91 36.13 -11.78 -49.46
N TYR A 92 35.91 -10.63 -48.83
CA TYR A 92 35.32 -9.44 -49.44
C TYR A 92 36.08 -8.19 -49.01
N HIS A 93 36.03 -7.16 -49.85
CA HIS A 93 36.48 -5.82 -49.47
C HIS A 93 35.41 -4.80 -49.89
N THR A 94 35.21 -3.78 -49.06
CA THR A 94 34.27 -2.67 -49.33
C THR A 94 34.92 -1.35 -48.93
N PRO A 95 34.82 -0.29 -49.76
CA PRO A 95 35.29 1.05 -49.39
C PRO A 95 34.45 1.62 -48.24
N ILE A 96 35.10 2.28 -47.28
CA ILE A 96 34.43 2.95 -46.16
C ILE A 96 33.99 4.34 -46.63
N MET A 97 32.68 4.51 -46.80
CA MET A 97 32.04 5.77 -47.20
C MET A 97 31.76 6.67 -46.00
N ASP A 98 31.51 7.96 -46.25
CA ASP A 98 31.18 8.94 -45.19
C ASP A 98 29.82 8.63 -44.51
N ASP A 99 28.89 7.97 -45.22
CA ASP A 99 27.73 7.32 -44.61
C ASP A 99 28.00 5.81 -44.43
N ILE A 100 28.05 5.44 -43.16
CA ILE A 100 28.29 4.09 -42.68
C ILE A 100 27.19 3.10 -43.09
N VAL A 101 25.94 3.57 -43.16
CA VAL A 101 24.77 2.74 -43.51
C VAL A 101 24.90 2.23 -44.94
N ASP A 102 25.42 3.07 -45.83
CA ASP A 102 25.64 2.73 -47.23
C ASP A 102 26.75 1.67 -47.36
N THR A 103 27.85 1.82 -46.62
CA THR A 103 28.95 0.82 -46.58
C THR A 103 28.44 -0.57 -46.14
N CYS A 104 27.53 -0.63 -45.15
CA CYS A 104 26.97 -1.89 -44.64
C CYS A 104 25.92 -2.52 -45.56
N SER A 105 25.15 -1.68 -46.27
CA SER A 105 24.11 -2.11 -47.21
C SER A 105 24.69 -2.95 -48.35
N ASP A 106 25.91 -2.65 -48.77
CA ASP A 106 26.57 -3.33 -49.90
C ASP A 106 27.08 -4.73 -49.55
N ILE A 107 27.59 -4.94 -48.34
CA ILE A 107 28.32 -6.17 -47.99
C ILE A 107 27.44 -7.24 -47.30
N ALA A 108 26.43 -6.83 -46.51
CA ALA A 108 25.53 -7.76 -45.82
C ALA A 108 24.78 -8.74 -46.76
N PRO A 109 24.29 -8.33 -47.95
CA PRO A 109 23.69 -9.24 -48.91
C PRO A 109 24.66 -10.27 -49.49
N MET A 110 25.97 -9.99 -49.51
CA MET A 110 26.99 -10.90 -50.04
C MET A 110 27.17 -12.10 -49.11
N TYR A 111 27.22 -11.87 -47.79
CA TYR A 111 27.33 -12.94 -46.80
C TYR A 111 26.11 -13.87 -46.81
N ARG A 112 24.91 -13.31 -46.95
CA ARG A 112 23.64 -14.09 -46.88
C ARG A 112 23.51 -15.18 -47.95
N ARG A 113 24.29 -15.10 -49.03
CA ARG A 113 24.28 -16.10 -50.11
C ARG A 113 24.89 -17.44 -49.69
N HIS A 114 25.71 -17.44 -48.64
CA HIS A 114 26.39 -18.63 -48.14
C HIS A 114 25.61 -19.26 -47.00
N LYS A 115 25.52 -20.59 -46.99
CA LYS A 115 24.90 -21.34 -45.88
C LYS A 115 25.94 -21.62 -44.79
N ASP A 116 25.46 -22.05 -43.63
CA ASP A 116 26.30 -22.54 -42.53
C ASP A 116 27.40 -21.56 -42.07
N ARG A 117 27.05 -20.27 -42.06
CA ARG A 117 27.91 -19.17 -41.61
C ARG A 117 28.19 -19.30 -40.12
N LYS A 118 29.46 -19.30 -39.73
CA LYS A 118 29.87 -19.50 -38.33
C LYS A 118 30.58 -18.30 -37.71
N ALA A 119 31.37 -17.55 -38.48
CA ALA A 119 32.06 -16.36 -37.99
C ALA A 119 32.51 -15.44 -39.11
N LEU A 120 32.75 -14.17 -38.78
CA LEU A 120 33.36 -13.18 -39.64
C LEU A 120 34.64 -12.64 -38.99
N ILE A 121 35.76 -12.63 -39.72
CA ILE A 121 36.97 -11.93 -39.33
C ILE A 121 37.06 -10.66 -40.18
N GLY A 122 37.24 -9.49 -39.57
CA GLY A 122 37.31 -8.21 -40.27
C GLY A 122 38.58 -7.43 -39.95
N PHE A 123 39.10 -6.68 -40.92
CA PHE A 123 40.16 -5.70 -40.74
C PHE A 123 39.78 -4.42 -41.49
N ALA A 124 39.91 -3.28 -40.82
CA ALA A 124 39.56 -2.00 -41.39
C ALA A 124 40.72 -1.01 -41.33
N ASP A 125 40.73 -0.06 -42.26
CA ASP A 125 41.73 1.01 -42.33
C ASP A 125 41.10 2.40 -42.23
N SER A 126 41.76 3.32 -41.52
CA SER A 126 41.44 4.76 -41.48
C SER A 126 40.00 5.10 -41.04
N ILE A 127 39.59 4.62 -39.86
CA ILE A 127 38.27 4.87 -39.26
C ILE A 127 38.36 6.07 -38.29
N ASN A 128 37.49 7.07 -38.46
CA ASN A 128 37.34 8.16 -37.49
C ASN A 128 36.40 7.77 -36.33
N ALA A 129 36.39 8.55 -35.25
CA ALA A 129 35.47 8.30 -34.14
C ALA A 129 33.97 8.31 -34.53
N ASN A 130 33.62 9.00 -35.61
CA ASN A 130 32.27 9.00 -36.16
C ASN A 130 31.92 7.73 -36.95
N ASP A 131 32.93 6.97 -37.38
CA ASP A 131 32.79 5.75 -38.21
C ASP A 131 32.56 4.48 -37.36
N TYR A 132 32.58 4.63 -36.02
CA TYR A 132 32.41 3.53 -35.06
C TYR A 132 31.07 2.75 -35.17
N PRO A 133 29.93 3.36 -35.59
CA PRO A 133 28.68 2.62 -35.83
C PRO A 133 28.73 1.59 -36.98
N LEU A 134 29.76 1.56 -37.83
CA LEU A 134 29.87 0.67 -39.00
C LEU A 134 29.65 -0.80 -38.67
N PHE A 135 30.26 -1.25 -37.60
CA PHE A 135 30.19 -2.67 -37.24
C PHE A 135 28.88 -3.05 -36.57
N SER A 136 28.19 -2.08 -35.94
CA SER A 136 26.82 -2.27 -35.43
C SER A 136 25.77 -2.39 -36.52
N GLN A 137 25.99 -1.73 -37.66
CA GLN A 137 25.08 -1.76 -38.80
C GLN A 137 25.30 -3.02 -39.66
N LEU A 138 26.55 -3.50 -39.80
CA LEU A 138 26.91 -4.73 -40.51
C LEU A 138 26.13 -5.97 -40.05
N THR A 139 25.83 -6.05 -38.77
CA THR A 139 25.22 -7.19 -38.07
C THR A 139 23.77 -6.96 -37.66
N ARG A 140 23.23 -5.75 -37.86
CA ARG A 140 21.85 -5.37 -37.49
C ARG A 140 20.78 -6.35 -37.99
N ASN A 141 21.08 -7.06 -39.08
CA ASN A 141 20.19 -8.02 -39.72
C ASN A 141 20.60 -9.50 -39.51
N GLU A 142 21.75 -9.79 -38.89
CA GLU A 142 22.28 -11.13 -38.58
C GLU A 142 22.88 -11.15 -37.16
N PRO A 143 22.09 -10.89 -36.10
CA PRO A 143 22.60 -10.66 -34.73
C PRO A 143 23.31 -11.86 -34.06
N MET A 144 23.29 -13.03 -34.70
CA MET A 144 23.87 -14.27 -34.19
C MET A 144 25.21 -14.65 -34.86
N LEU A 145 25.68 -13.90 -35.86
CA LEU A 145 26.97 -14.17 -36.52
C LEU A 145 28.10 -13.46 -35.74
N PRO A 146 29.03 -14.19 -35.08
CA PRO A 146 30.11 -13.56 -34.33
C PRO A 146 31.12 -12.89 -35.27
N ILE A 147 31.52 -11.66 -34.92
CA ILE A 147 32.56 -10.89 -35.60
C ILE A 147 33.77 -10.71 -34.67
N SER A 148 34.98 -10.77 -35.23
CA SER A 148 36.25 -10.48 -34.54
C SER A 148 37.26 -9.81 -35.48
N GLY A 149 38.31 -9.22 -34.91
CA GLY A 149 39.36 -8.50 -35.62
C GLY A 149 39.54 -7.08 -35.07
N GLY A 150 40.17 -6.20 -35.84
CA GLY A 150 40.32 -4.79 -35.45
C GLY A 150 40.75 -3.86 -36.57
N VAL A 151 40.98 -2.59 -36.22
CA VAL A 151 41.48 -1.57 -37.15
C VAL A 151 43.00 -1.62 -37.23
N SER A 152 43.53 -1.44 -38.44
CA SER A 152 44.97 -1.33 -38.71
C SER A 152 45.60 -0.19 -37.92
N HIS A 153 46.92 -0.29 -37.71
CA HIS A 153 47.72 0.78 -37.11
C HIS A 153 48.64 1.41 -38.16
N GLU A 154 48.88 2.71 -38.04
CA GLU A 154 49.80 3.43 -38.91
C GLU A 154 51.24 3.04 -38.59
N VAL A 155 52.00 2.62 -39.60
CA VAL A 155 53.42 2.29 -39.48
C VAL A 155 54.18 3.13 -40.50
N ASP A 156 55.12 3.93 -40.02
CA ASP A 156 55.96 4.81 -40.84
C ASP A 156 55.17 5.76 -41.78
N GLY A 157 54.00 6.25 -41.33
CA GLY A 157 53.19 7.22 -42.08
C GLY A 157 52.15 6.60 -43.03
N GLU A 158 52.01 5.26 -43.03
CA GLU A 158 51.04 4.55 -43.86
C GLU A 158 50.32 3.47 -43.05
N SER A 159 49.02 3.33 -43.26
CA SER A 159 48.23 2.18 -42.79
C SER A 159 47.57 1.48 -43.97
N TRP A 160 47.35 0.17 -43.84
CA TRP A 160 46.74 -0.62 -44.91
C TRP A 160 46.01 -1.83 -44.37
N VAL A 161 45.01 -2.27 -45.14
CA VAL A 161 44.43 -3.62 -45.07
C VAL A 161 44.67 -4.33 -46.40
N LEU A 162 44.73 -5.65 -46.37
CA LEU A 162 45.14 -6.46 -47.52
C LEU A 162 44.10 -7.55 -47.79
N LEU A 163 43.78 -7.75 -49.07
CA LEU A 163 43.06 -8.91 -49.56
C LEU A 163 43.79 -9.47 -50.78
N ASN A 164 44.25 -10.71 -50.66
CA ASN A 164 45.13 -11.37 -51.63
C ASN A 164 46.34 -10.48 -51.96
N GLN A 165 46.64 -10.25 -53.22
CA GLN A 165 47.85 -9.51 -53.64
C GLN A 165 47.63 -7.98 -53.68
N THR A 166 46.54 -7.47 -53.10
CA THR A 166 46.16 -6.06 -53.17
C THR A 166 45.98 -5.47 -51.77
N THR A 167 46.61 -4.31 -51.55
CA THR A 167 46.39 -3.48 -50.36
C THR A 167 45.38 -2.39 -50.65
N TYR A 168 44.62 -2.00 -49.62
CA TYR A 168 43.58 -1.00 -49.66
C TYR A 168 43.75 -0.03 -48.48
N GLN A 169 43.38 1.22 -48.72
CA GLN A 169 43.23 2.28 -47.72
C GLN A 169 41.77 2.68 -47.63
N ARG A 170 41.28 3.07 -46.45
CA ARG A 170 39.85 3.37 -46.20
C ARG A 170 38.92 2.26 -46.69
N HIS A 171 39.26 1.02 -46.38
CA HIS A 171 38.46 -0.16 -46.73
C HIS A 171 38.25 -1.05 -45.53
N LEU A 172 37.16 -1.82 -45.57
CA LEU A 172 36.92 -2.95 -44.71
C LEU A 172 37.17 -4.23 -45.53
N VAL A 173 38.13 -5.04 -45.09
CA VAL A 173 38.38 -6.40 -45.59
C VAL A 173 37.78 -7.39 -44.61
N THR A 174 37.06 -8.39 -45.11
CA THR A 174 36.43 -9.42 -44.26
C THR A 174 36.62 -10.81 -44.83
N VAL A 175 36.61 -11.80 -43.94
CA VAL A 175 36.59 -13.23 -44.25
C VAL A 175 35.43 -13.87 -43.51
N LEU A 176 34.50 -14.45 -44.26
CA LEU A 176 33.39 -15.25 -43.75
C LEU A 176 33.80 -16.72 -43.69
N LEU A 177 33.67 -17.32 -42.51
CA LEU A 177 33.93 -18.74 -42.26
C LEU A 177 32.61 -19.51 -42.31
N CYS A 178 32.50 -20.50 -43.19
CA CYS A 178 31.30 -21.33 -43.38
C CYS A 178 31.63 -22.82 -43.24
N GLY A 179 30.75 -23.59 -42.62
CA GLY A 179 30.88 -25.05 -42.55
C GLY A 179 30.13 -25.65 -41.36
N GLU A 180 29.39 -26.73 -41.57
CA GLU A 180 28.54 -27.32 -40.52
C GLU A 180 29.34 -27.77 -39.29
N GLN A 181 30.51 -28.37 -39.52
CA GLN A 181 31.40 -28.91 -38.49
C GLN A 181 32.26 -27.86 -37.79
N LEU A 182 32.29 -26.62 -38.30
CA LEU A 182 33.03 -25.54 -37.68
C LEU A 182 32.28 -25.03 -36.45
N SER A 183 32.94 -25.14 -35.31
CA SER A 183 32.53 -24.59 -34.04
C SER A 183 33.35 -23.34 -33.76
N VAL A 184 32.70 -22.34 -33.18
CA VAL A 184 33.30 -21.03 -32.88
C VAL A 184 32.95 -20.64 -31.46
N GLU A 185 33.98 -20.31 -30.68
CA GLU A 185 33.83 -19.69 -29.36
C GLU A 185 34.48 -18.30 -29.40
N ARG A 186 33.81 -17.31 -28.82
CA ARG A 186 34.29 -15.92 -28.81
C ARG A 186 34.15 -15.32 -27.43
N GLN A 187 35.19 -14.65 -26.95
CA GLN A 187 35.21 -13.98 -25.66
C GLN A 187 35.78 -12.57 -25.80
N CYS A 188 35.44 -11.67 -24.88
CA CYS A 188 36.08 -10.37 -24.74
C CYS A 188 36.14 -9.95 -23.29
N PHE A 189 37.17 -9.18 -22.97
CA PHE A 189 37.50 -8.73 -21.63
C PHE A 189 37.64 -7.20 -21.64
N THR A 190 36.80 -6.52 -20.85
CA THR A 190 36.75 -5.06 -20.72
C THR A 190 36.42 -4.70 -19.28
N GLU A 191 37.43 -4.62 -18.41
CA GLU A 191 37.18 -4.50 -16.97
C GLU A 191 37.41 -3.08 -16.47
N TRP A 192 36.30 -2.34 -16.38
CA TRP A 192 36.23 -1.08 -15.67
C TRP A 192 35.51 -1.31 -14.34
N HIS A 193 36.24 -1.20 -13.23
CA HIS A 193 35.70 -1.44 -11.89
C HIS A 193 35.13 -0.16 -11.29
N PRO A 194 33.83 -0.12 -10.96
CA PRO A 194 33.24 1.06 -10.35
C PRO A 194 33.78 1.31 -8.95
N ILE A 195 34.03 2.58 -8.62
CA ILE A 195 34.54 2.99 -7.31
C ILE A 195 33.96 4.35 -6.90
N GLY A 196 33.71 4.49 -5.60
CA GLY A 196 33.14 5.70 -5.02
C GLY A 196 31.62 5.81 -5.22
N ARG A 197 31.09 6.97 -4.84
CA ARG A 197 29.66 7.29 -4.93
C ARG A 197 29.25 7.61 -6.36
N GLU A 198 27.95 7.53 -6.62
CA GLU A 198 27.38 8.04 -7.86
C GLU A 198 27.26 9.57 -7.82
N PHE A 199 27.47 10.17 -8.99
CA PHE A 199 27.25 11.55 -9.34
C PHE A 199 26.08 11.62 -10.33
N GLU A 200 25.26 12.66 -10.20
CA GLU A 200 24.25 13.01 -11.20
C GLU A 200 24.85 13.95 -12.23
N VAL A 201 24.70 13.63 -13.52
CA VAL A 201 24.96 14.58 -14.59
C VAL A 201 23.87 15.65 -14.56
N THR A 202 24.19 16.83 -14.04
CA THR A 202 23.23 17.93 -13.89
C THR A 202 23.17 18.84 -15.11
N GLU A 203 24.22 18.85 -15.95
CA GLU A 203 24.26 19.60 -17.20
C GLU A 203 25.28 18.98 -18.17
N ALA A 204 24.83 18.66 -19.40
CA ALA A 204 25.66 18.12 -20.48
C ALA A 204 25.06 18.46 -21.85
N GLU A 205 25.92 18.71 -22.83
CA GLU A 205 25.53 19.05 -24.22
C GLU A 205 26.60 18.53 -25.20
N PHE A 206 26.18 17.87 -26.29
CA PHE A 206 27.05 17.41 -27.38
C PHE A 206 28.34 16.66 -26.96
N GLY A 207 28.26 15.76 -25.98
CA GLY A 207 29.41 14.98 -25.49
C GLY A 207 30.29 15.70 -24.45
N ARG A 208 29.97 16.95 -24.13
CA ARG A 208 30.58 17.73 -23.04
C ARG A 208 29.73 17.67 -21.79
N VAL A 209 30.35 17.38 -20.65
CA VAL A 209 29.71 17.48 -19.33
C VAL A 209 30.15 18.79 -18.67
N TYR A 210 29.19 19.66 -18.40
CA TYR A 210 29.39 20.94 -17.73
C TYR A 210 29.27 20.81 -16.21
N SER A 211 28.44 19.88 -15.74
CA SER A 211 28.11 19.78 -14.32
C SER A 211 27.80 18.35 -13.87
N LEU A 212 28.45 17.93 -12.78
CA LEU A 212 28.16 16.75 -11.98
C LEU A 212 27.74 17.20 -10.57
N ASP A 213 26.60 16.75 -10.05
CA ASP A 213 26.06 17.19 -8.74
C ASP A 213 26.09 18.73 -8.55
N GLY A 214 25.92 19.51 -9.62
CA GLY A 214 25.96 20.98 -9.58
C GLY A 214 27.37 21.61 -9.53
N GLN A 215 28.44 20.86 -9.76
CA GLN A 215 29.82 21.37 -9.87
C GLN A 215 30.51 20.88 -11.15
N PRO A 216 31.50 21.61 -11.70
CA PRO A 216 32.24 21.16 -12.89
C PRO A 216 32.92 19.80 -12.66
N PRO A 217 32.93 18.86 -13.64
CA PRO A 217 33.56 17.55 -13.47
C PRO A 217 34.99 17.61 -12.91
N LEU A 218 35.80 18.57 -13.38
CA LEU A 218 37.17 18.75 -12.91
C LEU A 218 37.26 18.95 -11.39
N HIS A 219 36.24 19.50 -10.73
CA HIS A 219 36.17 19.62 -9.27
C HIS A 219 36.29 18.24 -8.60
N PHE A 220 35.52 17.26 -9.07
CA PHE A 220 35.52 15.91 -8.52
C PHE A 220 36.79 15.16 -8.88
N TYR A 221 37.29 15.29 -10.12
CA TYR A 221 38.57 14.69 -10.49
C TYR A 221 39.70 15.20 -9.59
N LYS A 222 39.78 16.51 -9.36
CA LYS A 222 40.75 17.09 -8.40
C LYS A 222 40.55 16.52 -7.00
N LYS A 223 39.32 16.55 -6.48
CA LYS A 223 39.00 16.06 -5.12
C LYS A 223 39.42 14.60 -4.94
N TYR A 224 38.95 13.71 -5.81
CA TYR A 224 39.09 12.26 -5.63
C TYR A 224 40.45 11.74 -6.05
N LEU A 225 41.03 12.23 -7.17
CA LEU A 225 42.26 11.68 -7.72
C LEU A 225 43.53 12.35 -7.20
N ASN A 226 43.46 13.63 -6.79
CA ASN A 226 44.65 14.39 -6.39
C ASN A 226 44.40 15.37 -5.22
N GLN A 227 43.54 15.00 -4.27
CA GLN A 227 43.31 15.77 -3.01
C GLN A 227 43.01 17.27 -3.20
N GLY A 228 42.37 17.63 -4.31
CA GLY A 228 42.02 19.01 -4.68
C GLY A 228 43.06 19.73 -5.54
N HIS A 229 44.23 19.13 -5.79
CA HIS A 229 45.25 19.67 -6.70
C HIS A 229 44.91 19.39 -8.17
N PRO A 230 45.50 20.15 -9.12
CA PRO A 230 45.31 19.90 -10.55
C PRO A 230 45.57 18.45 -10.94
N VAL A 231 44.70 17.91 -11.78
CA VAL A 231 44.81 16.56 -12.33
C VAL A 231 45.23 16.72 -13.79
N ALA A 232 46.31 16.05 -14.17
CA ALA A 232 46.74 15.99 -15.56
C ALA A 232 45.74 15.14 -16.37
N TYR A 233 45.61 15.44 -17.66
CA TYR A 233 44.66 14.74 -18.52
C TYR A 233 44.92 13.22 -18.54
N GLU A 234 46.19 12.81 -18.51
CA GLU A 234 46.63 11.42 -18.51
C GLU A 234 46.09 10.68 -17.29
N VAL A 235 46.14 11.33 -16.11
CA VAL A 235 45.60 10.76 -14.87
C VAL A 235 44.07 10.73 -14.90
N ALA A 236 43.41 11.74 -15.46
CA ALA A 236 41.95 11.72 -15.60
C ALA A 236 41.47 10.60 -16.54
N ARG A 237 42.23 10.33 -17.60
CA ARG A 237 41.94 9.30 -18.59
C ARG A 237 41.92 7.89 -17.98
N ASP A 238 42.77 7.64 -16.98
CA ASP A 238 42.87 6.34 -16.29
C ASP A 238 41.73 6.09 -15.30
N PHE A 239 40.92 7.12 -14.99
CA PHE A 239 39.77 7.03 -14.09
C PHE A 239 38.49 7.55 -14.77
N PRO A 240 37.99 6.85 -15.80
CA PRO A 240 36.81 7.29 -16.53
C PRO A 240 35.53 7.18 -15.70
N LEU A 241 34.43 7.69 -16.27
CA LEU A 241 33.11 7.57 -15.67
C LEU A 241 32.39 6.33 -16.19
N LEU A 242 31.66 5.64 -15.33
CA LEU A 242 30.88 4.45 -15.65
C LEU A 242 29.40 4.71 -15.37
N LYS A 243 28.55 4.32 -16.32
CA LYS A 243 27.09 4.35 -16.23
C LYS A 243 26.54 2.93 -16.34
N ASN A 244 25.65 2.56 -15.42
CA ASN A 244 24.91 1.31 -15.54
C ASN A 244 23.73 1.50 -16.51
N THR A 245 23.57 0.60 -17.48
CA THR A 245 22.44 0.57 -18.42
C THR A 245 21.67 -0.75 -18.31
N GLN A 246 20.50 -0.83 -18.94
CA GLN A 246 19.71 -2.08 -18.95
C GLN A 246 20.41 -3.22 -19.70
N SER A 247 21.34 -2.89 -20.60
CA SER A 247 22.09 -3.82 -21.46
C SER A 247 23.52 -4.10 -20.97
N GLY A 248 24.01 -3.40 -19.95
CA GLY A 248 25.38 -3.58 -19.45
C GLY A 248 25.93 -2.34 -18.72
N GLN A 249 27.23 -2.10 -18.88
CA GLN A 249 27.94 -0.94 -18.33
C GLN A 249 28.62 -0.19 -19.46
N ASP A 250 28.43 1.14 -19.49
CA ASP A 250 29.04 2.02 -20.47
C ASP A 250 30.12 2.86 -19.80
N THR A 251 31.32 2.88 -20.39
CA THR A 251 32.46 3.67 -19.91
C THR A 251 32.66 4.91 -20.76
N PHE A 252 32.83 6.05 -20.11
CA PHE A 252 33.00 7.37 -20.70
C PHE A 252 34.38 7.89 -20.36
N ILE A 253 35.29 7.85 -21.35
CA ILE A 253 36.69 8.24 -21.19
C ILE A 253 36.83 9.74 -21.46
N PRO A 254 37.45 10.52 -20.56
CA PRO A 254 37.77 11.92 -20.83
C PRO A 254 38.67 12.07 -22.07
N THR A 255 38.38 13.06 -22.92
CA THR A 255 39.17 13.40 -24.12
C THR A 255 39.82 14.77 -24.03
N SER A 256 39.17 15.72 -23.36
CA SER A 256 39.74 17.03 -23.06
C SER A 256 39.15 17.64 -21.80
N ILE A 257 39.91 18.56 -21.21
CA ILE A 257 39.52 19.36 -20.05
C ILE A 257 39.50 20.83 -20.50
N SER A 258 38.35 21.47 -20.40
CA SER A 258 38.17 22.88 -20.75
C SER A 258 38.58 23.81 -19.61
N ALA A 259 38.84 25.09 -19.94
CA ALA A 259 39.30 26.09 -18.96
C ALA A 259 38.27 26.39 -17.85
N ASP A 260 36.98 26.20 -18.13
CA ASP A 260 35.88 26.34 -17.16
C ASP A 260 35.71 25.11 -16.26
N GLY A 261 36.50 24.05 -16.47
CA GLY A 261 36.44 22.79 -15.72
C GLY A 261 35.42 21.79 -16.25
N SER A 262 34.71 22.10 -17.35
CA SER A 262 33.94 21.12 -18.11
C SER A 262 34.88 20.12 -18.81
N MET A 263 34.37 18.92 -19.09
CA MET A 263 35.16 17.84 -19.69
C MET A 263 34.40 17.19 -20.85
N ASP A 264 35.11 16.91 -21.93
CA ASP A 264 34.59 16.18 -23.09
C ASP A 264 34.84 14.69 -22.91
N PHE A 265 33.88 13.84 -23.25
CA PHE A 265 33.97 12.39 -23.09
C PHE A 265 33.78 11.65 -24.42
N ILE A 266 34.38 10.46 -24.54
CA ILE A 266 34.03 9.52 -25.60
C ILE A 266 32.62 8.99 -25.31
N GLY A 267 31.65 9.32 -26.16
CA GLY A 267 30.24 8.99 -25.98
C GLY A 267 29.39 10.15 -25.43
N GLU A 268 28.08 9.97 -25.38
CA GLU A 268 27.13 11.02 -24.96
C GLU A 268 26.55 10.75 -23.57
N LEU A 269 26.90 11.58 -22.59
CA LEU A 269 26.25 11.64 -21.28
C LEU A 269 25.12 12.68 -21.29
N LYS A 270 23.97 12.32 -20.73
CA LYS A 270 22.75 13.15 -20.71
C LYS A 270 22.43 13.63 -19.32
N GLN A 271 21.75 14.77 -19.24
CA GLN A 271 21.22 15.26 -17.97
C GLN A 271 20.33 14.20 -17.30
N GLY A 272 20.55 13.98 -16.00
CA GLY A 272 19.89 12.94 -15.20
C GLY A 272 20.61 11.59 -15.18
N ASP A 273 21.64 11.40 -16.00
CA ASP A 273 22.44 10.18 -15.96
C ASP A 273 23.18 10.06 -14.62
N ARG A 274 23.21 8.83 -14.10
CA ARG A 274 23.96 8.48 -12.89
C ARG A 274 25.27 7.81 -13.29
N VAL A 275 26.37 8.44 -12.91
CA VAL A 275 27.72 8.00 -13.26
C VAL A 275 28.58 7.88 -12.01
N ARG A 276 29.63 7.06 -12.06
CA ARG A 276 30.60 6.91 -10.97
C ARG A 276 31.99 6.74 -11.53
N PHE A 277 33.02 7.01 -10.75
CA PHE A 277 34.38 6.70 -11.20
C PHE A 277 34.52 5.20 -11.44
N CYS A 278 35.36 4.83 -12.39
CA CYS A 278 35.83 3.48 -12.54
C CYS A 278 37.33 3.47 -12.84
N TYR A 279 37.97 2.33 -12.68
CA TYR A 279 39.39 2.13 -12.94
C TYR A 279 39.60 0.74 -13.52
N ASN A 280 40.66 0.55 -14.30
CA ASN A 280 41.13 -0.78 -14.66
C ASN A 280 42.34 -1.17 -13.81
N HIS A 281 42.41 -2.43 -13.38
CA HIS A 281 43.59 -2.99 -12.72
C HIS A 281 44.03 -4.30 -13.40
N PRO A 282 45.32 -4.42 -13.78
CA PRO A 282 45.89 -5.59 -14.45
C PRO A 282 45.53 -6.94 -13.82
N SER A 283 45.64 -7.05 -12.49
CA SER A 283 45.36 -8.32 -11.78
C SER A 283 43.89 -8.78 -11.88
N LEU A 284 42.94 -7.83 -11.96
CA LEU A 284 41.52 -8.16 -12.07
C LEU A 284 41.20 -8.64 -13.49
N THR A 285 41.80 -8.01 -14.50
CA THR A 285 41.65 -8.46 -15.87
C THR A 285 42.29 -9.84 -16.09
N LEU A 286 43.48 -10.09 -15.54
CA LEU A 286 44.12 -11.40 -15.58
C LEU A 286 43.25 -12.51 -14.97
N ASN A 287 42.55 -12.25 -13.88
CA ASN A 287 41.65 -13.24 -13.26
C ASN A 287 40.52 -13.67 -14.20
N GLN A 288 39.97 -12.75 -14.99
CA GLN A 288 38.92 -13.08 -15.94
C GLN A 288 39.43 -13.89 -17.13
N VAL A 289 40.58 -13.48 -17.70
CA VAL A 289 41.23 -14.23 -18.78
C VAL A 289 41.54 -15.66 -18.31
N ASN A 290 42.03 -15.82 -17.07
CA ASN A 290 42.21 -17.13 -16.42
C ASN A 290 40.91 -17.95 -16.32
N GLY A 291 39.80 -17.31 -15.95
CA GLY A 291 38.48 -17.95 -15.92
C GLY A 291 38.02 -18.42 -17.30
N ALA A 292 38.25 -17.59 -18.31
CA ALA A 292 37.94 -17.87 -19.71
C ALA A 292 38.74 -19.03 -20.29
N VAL A 293 40.03 -19.14 -19.94
CA VAL A 293 40.88 -20.27 -20.35
C VAL A 293 40.30 -21.61 -19.92
N LYS A 294 39.62 -21.71 -18.77
CA LYS A 294 38.92 -22.94 -18.38
C LYS A 294 37.81 -23.33 -19.37
N GLN A 295 37.08 -22.36 -19.93
CA GLN A 295 36.06 -22.60 -20.95
C GLN A 295 36.71 -23.01 -22.28
N LEU A 296 37.79 -22.34 -22.67
CA LEU A 296 38.52 -22.65 -23.90
C LEU A 296 39.16 -24.04 -23.86
N LYS A 297 39.70 -24.48 -22.72
CA LYS A 297 40.20 -25.86 -22.57
C LYS A 297 39.10 -26.89 -22.88
N ARG A 298 37.85 -26.62 -22.45
CA ARG A 298 36.70 -27.49 -22.76
C ARG A 298 36.31 -27.42 -24.23
N PHE A 299 36.36 -26.23 -24.84
CA PHE A 299 36.13 -26.04 -26.28
C PHE A 299 37.19 -26.75 -27.14
N SER A 300 38.41 -26.97 -26.60
CA SER A 300 39.52 -27.65 -27.27
C SER A 300 39.83 -27.06 -28.66
N PRO A 301 40.19 -25.75 -28.73
CA PRO A 301 40.40 -25.06 -30.00
C PRO A 301 41.60 -25.63 -30.77
N GLN A 302 41.49 -25.62 -32.10
CA GLN A 302 42.59 -25.92 -33.02
C GLN A 302 43.22 -24.64 -33.61
N ALA A 303 42.55 -23.49 -33.45
CA ALA A 303 43.10 -22.16 -33.72
C ALA A 303 42.58 -21.15 -32.69
N LEU A 304 43.44 -20.23 -32.26
CA LEU A 304 43.13 -19.22 -31.24
C LEU A 304 43.64 -17.85 -31.68
N PHE A 305 42.74 -16.99 -32.16
CA PHE A 305 43.07 -15.64 -32.57
C PHE A 305 42.81 -14.64 -31.43
N VAL A 306 43.79 -13.78 -31.16
CA VAL A 306 43.74 -12.72 -30.15
C VAL A 306 43.94 -11.38 -30.85
N TYR A 307 42.97 -10.50 -30.70
CA TYR A 307 43.04 -9.11 -31.18
C TYR A 307 42.99 -8.21 -29.95
N ASN A 308 44.11 -7.53 -29.68
CA ASN A 308 44.27 -6.70 -28.49
C ASN A 308 44.25 -5.21 -28.82
N CYS A 309 43.75 -4.40 -27.90
CA CYS A 309 43.77 -2.95 -28.04
C CYS A 309 45.19 -2.46 -27.80
N LEU A 310 45.69 -1.57 -28.65
CA LEU A 310 47.02 -0.98 -28.45
C LEU A 310 47.14 -0.29 -27.07
N SER A 311 46.05 0.28 -26.56
CA SER A 311 46.03 0.93 -25.24
C SER A 311 46.26 -0.03 -24.07
N ARG A 312 46.27 -1.35 -24.27
CA ARG A 312 46.56 -2.31 -23.19
C ARG A 312 48.03 -2.42 -22.85
N LEU A 313 48.90 -2.06 -23.79
CA LEU A 313 50.34 -1.98 -23.55
C LEU A 313 50.69 -0.91 -22.50
N ASP A 314 49.85 0.10 -22.31
CA ASP A 314 50.06 1.14 -21.30
C ASP A 314 49.82 0.63 -19.86
N PHE A 315 49.13 -0.50 -19.68
CA PHE A 315 48.66 -0.99 -18.38
C PHE A 315 49.20 -2.36 -18.00
N MET A 316 49.55 -3.21 -18.97
CA MET A 316 50.07 -4.55 -18.76
C MET A 316 51.57 -4.61 -19.02
N GLU A 317 52.35 -5.09 -18.06
CA GLU A 317 53.78 -5.33 -18.26
C GLU A 317 54.01 -6.70 -18.92
N GLY A 318 54.65 -6.72 -20.10
CA GLY A 318 55.06 -7.96 -20.77
C GLY A 318 53.92 -8.76 -21.38
N ASP A 319 54.07 -10.09 -21.41
CA ASP A 319 53.14 -11.04 -22.06
C ASP A 319 52.18 -11.72 -21.09
N GLU A 320 52.06 -11.26 -19.84
CA GLU A 320 51.35 -11.97 -18.76
C GLU A 320 49.91 -12.36 -19.16
N GLU A 321 49.24 -11.54 -19.96
CA GLU A 321 47.88 -11.80 -20.44
C GLU A 321 47.81 -12.88 -21.52
N LEU A 322 48.88 -13.03 -22.32
CA LEU A 322 48.98 -14.02 -23.37
C LEU A 322 49.51 -15.37 -22.86
N GLU A 323 50.38 -15.34 -21.85
CA GLU A 323 50.95 -16.54 -21.22
C GLU A 323 49.86 -17.44 -20.62
N VAL A 324 48.74 -16.87 -20.17
CA VAL A 324 47.60 -17.64 -19.65
C VAL A 324 47.04 -18.63 -20.67
N PHE A 325 47.20 -18.38 -21.98
CA PHE A 325 46.73 -19.29 -23.02
C PHE A 325 47.69 -20.45 -23.30
N ASP A 326 48.94 -20.41 -22.81
CA ASP A 326 49.90 -21.53 -22.94
C ASP A 326 49.42 -22.81 -22.25
N ASP A 327 48.49 -22.62 -21.33
CA ASP A 327 47.80 -23.65 -20.56
C ASP A 327 46.82 -24.50 -21.41
N ILE A 328 46.52 -24.08 -22.64
CA ILE A 328 45.66 -24.81 -23.59
C ILE A 328 46.54 -25.69 -24.49
N GLU A 329 46.40 -27.01 -24.35
CA GLU A 329 47.24 -27.97 -25.07
C GLU A 329 47.02 -27.91 -26.59
N GLY A 330 48.12 -27.84 -27.35
CA GLY A 330 48.10 -28.01 -28.81
C GLY A 330 47.73 -26.77 -29.64
N VAL A 331 47.52 -25.62 -29.00
CA VAL A 331 47.23 -24.34 -29.66
C VAL A 331 48.00 -23.21 -28.98
N LYS A 332 48.35 -22.18 -29.74
CA LYS A 332 49.00 -20.97 -29.22
C LYS A 332 48.21 -19.75 -29.66
N ALA A 333 48.17 -18.73 -28.80
CA ALA A 333 47.57 -17.44 -29.13
C ALA A 333 48.36 -16.77 -30.27
N GLN A 334 47.62 -16.21 -31.22
CA GLN A 334 48.13 -15.57 -32.42
C GLN A 334 47.25 -14.39 -32.84
N GLY A 335 47.80 -13.36 -33.47
CA GLY A 335 47.04 -12.18 -33.89
C GLY A 335 47.87 -10.90 -33.85
N PHE A 336 47.30 -9.78 -33.42
CA PHE A 336 48.01 -8.50 -33.35
C PHE A 336 47.32 -7.48 -32.43
N PHE A 337 48.03 -6.39 -32.15
CA PHE A 337 47.47 -5.23 -31.45
C PHE A 337 46.91 -4.22 -32.47
N CYS A 338 45.65 -3.85 -32.28
CA CYS A 338 44.84 -3.08 -33.20
C CYS A 338 44.26 -1.83 -32.53
N MET A 339 43.77 -0.89 -33.34
CA MET A 339 43.13 0.34 -32.88
C MET A 339 41.62 0.16 -32.74
N GLY A 340 41.14 -0.23 -31.56
CA GLY A 340 39.71 -0.48 -31.33
C GLY A 340 39.27 -1.83 -31.91
N GLU A 341 38.65 -2.66 -31.07
CA GLU A 341 38.38 -4.05 -31.42
C GLU A 341 36.91 -4.32 -31.66
N PHE A 342 36.66 -5.35 -32.47
CA PHE A 342 35.30 -5.78 -32.83
C PHE A 342 34.74 -6.74 -31.78
N PHE A 343 33.81 -6.29 -30.92
CA PHE A 343 33.07 -7.16 -29.99
C PHE A 343 31.56 -6.86 -29.91
N TYR A 344 30.76 -7.82 -29.40
CA TYR A 344 29.29 -7.72 -29.30
C TYR A 344 28.81 -8.16 -27.92
N THR A 345 27.97 -7.36 -27.28
CA THR A 345 27.30 -7.74 -26.03
C THR A 345 25.82 -7.29 -26.10
N ALA A 346 24.88 -8.20 -25.82
CA ALA A 346 23.47 -7.90 -25.56
C ALA A 346 22.71 -6.99 -26.56
N GLY A 347 22.87 -7.19 -27.88
CA GLY A 347 22.01 -6.56 -28.89
C GLY A 347 22.47 -5.19 -29.40
N GLN A 348 23.64 -4.70 -28.98
CA GLN A 348 24.30 -3.52 -29.55
C GLN A 348 25.78 -3.83 -29.80
N HIS A 349 26.34 -3.35 -30.90
CA HIS A 349 27.77 -3.48 -31.18
C HIS A 349 28.46 -2.16 -30.85
N SER A 350 29.43 -2.23 -29.96
CA SER A 350 30.30 -1.12 -29.58
C SER A 350 31.74 -1.51 -29.94
N ILE A 351 32.51 -0.57 -30.48
CA ILE A 351 33.96 -0.69 -30.45
C ILE A 351 34.37 -0.50 -29.01
N MET A 352 35.05 -1.49 -28.46
CA MET A 352 35.53 -1.42 -27.09
C MET A 352 36.92 -0.79 -27.10
N HIS A 353 37.08 0.26 -26.30
CA HIS A 353 38.40 0.82 -26.02
C HIS A 353 38.98 0.07 -24.81
N HIS A 354 40.26 -0.32 -24.91
CA HIS A 354 40.97 -1.05 -23.87
C HIS A 354 40.39 -2.47 -23.63
N SER A 355 40.16 -3.22 -24.72
CA SER A 355 39.63 -4.59 -24.66
C SER A 355 40.64 -5.65 -25.11
N MET A 356 40.27 -6.92 -24.95
CA MET A 356 40.92 -8.03 -25.65
C MET A 356 39.79 -8.84 -26.26
N THR A 357 39.84 -9.14 -27.56
CA THR A 357 38.88 -10.02 -28.22
C THR A 357 39.54 -11.33 -28.65
N LEU A 358 38.87 -12.43 -28.34
CA LEU A 358 39.32 -13.78 -28.63
C LEU A 358 38.37 -14.46 -29.61
N LEU A 359 38.94 -15.11 -30.65
CA LEU A 359 38.21 -16.00 -31.55
C LEU A 359 38.88 -17.38 -31.56
N ALA A 360 38.20 -18.37 -30.99
CA ALA A 360 38.62 -19.75 -30.92
C ALA A 360 37.83 -20.59 -31.94
N LEU A 361 38.53 -21.39 -32.75
CA LEU A 361 37.92 -22.22 -33.80
C LEU A 361 38.24 -23.70 -33.58
N SER A 362 37.29 -24.59 -33.90
CA SER A 362 37.48 -26.04 -33.90
C SER A 362 36.59 -26.73 -34.95
N GLU A 363 37.11 -27.72 -35.67
CA GLU A 363 36.33 -28.62 -36.54
C GLU A 363 36.06 -29.99 -35.87
N ARG A 364 36.40 -30.12 -34.58
CA ARG A 364 36.12 -31.32 -33.77
C ARG A 364 34.73 -31.25 -33.15
N GLU A 365 34.11 -32.40 -32.90
CA GLU A 365 32.85 -32.47 -32.14
C GLU A 365 33.04 -31.83 -30.76
N THR A 366 32.33 -30.72 -30.50
CA THR A 366 32.34 -30.03 -29.22
C THR A 366 31.25 -30.62 -28.30
N PRO A 367 31.56 -31.00 -27.05
CA PRO A 367 30.53 -31.45 -26.11
C PRO A 367 29.58 -30.30 -25.72
N LEU A 368 28.27 -30.53 -25.80
CA LEU A 368 27.27 -29.66 -25.16
C LEU A 368 27.39 -29.77 -23.62
N ILE A 369 27.29 -28.66 -22.86
CA ILE A 369 26.42 -28.48 -21.67
C ILE A 369 26.88 -27.41 -20.63
N SER A 370 25.86 -26.67 -20.15
CA SER A 370 25.55 -25.91 -18.91
C SER A 370 26.61 -25.18 -18.08
N GLN A 371 26.30 -23.91 -17.79
CA GLN A 371 26.95 -23.02 -16.83
C GLN A 371 26.61 -23.38 -15.38
N SER A 372 27.63 -23.60 -14.54
CA SER A 372 27.51 -23.46 -13.09
C SER A 372 28.74 -22.74 -12.54
N LEU A 373 28.46 -21.66 -11.82
CA LEU A 373 29.39 -20.74 -11.17
C LEU A 373 30.21 -21.41 -10.07
N ILE A 374 31.51 -21.14 -10.03
CA ILE A 374 32.34 -21.32 -8.82
C ILE A 374 33.26 -20.12 -8.68
N SER A 375 33.15 -19.47 -7.51
CA SER A 375 33.99 -18.40 -6.99
C SER A 375 35.37 -18.92 -6.56
N GLU A 376 36.42 -18.14 -6.72
CA GLU A 376 37.66 -18.36 -5.96
C GLU A 376 38.43 -17.07 -5.66
N GLN A 377 39.17 -17.14 -4.55
CA GLN A 377 39.87 -16.07 -3.86
C GLN A 377 41.11 -15.60 -4.63
N ALA A 378 41.31 -14.28 -4.68
CA ALA A 378 42.49 -13.67 -5.27
C ALA A 378 43.54 -13.32 -4.20
N GLN A 379 44.81 -13.52 -4.55
CA GLN A 379 45.97 -13.11 -3.77
C GLN A 379 46.60 -11.89 -4.46
N GLU A 380 46.63 -10.75 -3.78
CA GLU A 380 47.05 -9.46 -4.35
C GLU A 380 48.57 -9.34 -4.48
N LYS A 381 49.01 -8.83 -5.65
CA LYS A 381 50.32 -8.22 -5.84
C LYS A 381 50.13 -6.72 -6.10
N LYS A 382 51.00 -5.91 -5.50
CA LYS A 382 50.98 -4.45 -5.41
C LYS A 382 51.70 -3.78 -6.59
N GLU A 383 51.06 -2.83 -7.27
CA GLU A 383 51.46 -1.39 -7.36
C GLU A 383 50.82 -0.63 -8.55
N ASN A 384 49.98 0.38 -8.25
CA ASN A 384 50.09 1.78 -8.73
C ASN A 384 49.18 2.64 -7.84
N LEU A 385 49.71 2.96 -6.67
CA LEU A 385 48.95 3.19 -5.43
C LEU A 385 48.44 4.62 -5.15
N PRO A 386 49.07 5.75 -5.57
CA PRO A 386 48.71 7.06 -5.02
C PRO A 386 47.33 7.61 -5.41
N PRO A 387 46.93 7.67 -6.70
CA PRO A 387 45.60 8.15 -7.08
C PRO A 387 44.51 7.19 -6.61
N LEU A 388 44.77 5.88 -6.68
CA LEU A 388 43.85 4.84 -6.24
C LEU A 388 43.63 4.86 -4.72
N PHE A 389 44.67 5.09 -3.90
CA PHE A 389 44.51 5.33 -2.46
C PHE A 389 43.76 6.61 -2.16
N SER A 390 43.99 7.70 -2.90
CA SER A 390 43.22 8.93 -2.76
C SER A 390 41.74 8.70 -3.07
N LEU A 391 41.47 7.96 -4.14
CA LEU A 391 40.11 7.61 -4.56
C LEU A 391 39.42 6.71 -3.52
N ILE A 392 40.10 5.65 -3.06
CA ILE A 392 39.61 4.74 -2.01
C ILE A 392 39.36 5.50 -0.70
N LYS A 393 40.31 6.33 -0.26
CA LYS A 393 40.18 7.09 1.00
C LYS A 393 38.98 8.03 0.95
N ASN A 394 38.87 8.82 -0.11
CA ASN A 394 37.75 9.76 -0.26
C ASN A 394 36.41 9.03 -0.46
N ALA A 395 36.41 7.85 -1.09
CA ALA A 395 35.22 7.00 -1.19
C ALA A 395 34.80 6.42 0.17
N LEU A 396 35.75 6.02 1.02
CA LEU A 396 35.47 5.58 2.40
C LEU A 396 34.96 6.75 3.27
N ASP A 397 35.55 7.93 3.13
CA ASP A 397 35.09 9.15 3.83
C ASP A 397 33.64 9.51 3.44
N ASP A 398 33.27 9.32 2.17
CA ASP A 398 31.88 9.50 1.71
C ASP A 398 30.93 8.47 2.33
N VAL A 399 31.35 7.20 2.47
CA VAL A 399 30.55 6.15 3.15
C VAL A 399 30.32 6.50 4.62
N ASP A 400 31.36 6.93 5.33
CA ASP A 400 31.24 7.37 6.73
C ASP A 400 30.33 8.61 6.85
N THR A 401 30.45 9.56 5.93
CA THR A 401 29.59 10.75 5.90
C THR A 401 28.13 10.37 5.62
N MET A 402 27.88 9.46 4.68
CA MET A 402 26.54 8.95 4.38
C MET A 402 25.96 8.19 5.59
N GLN A 403 26.77 7.39 6.29
CA GLN A 403 26.35 6.68 7.49
C GLN A 403 25.95 7.65 8.60
N GLN A 404 26.75 8.69 8.87
CA GLN A 404 26.41 9.72 9.86
C GLN A 404 25.16 10.52 9.49
N GLN A 405 24.95 10.82 8.21
CA GLN A 405 23.74 11.49 7.73
C GLN A 405 22.50 10.59 7.86
N MET A 406 22.63 9.30 7.56
CA MET A 406 21.57 8.31 7.72
C MET A 406 21.21 8.15 9.20
N GLU A 407 22.19 8.05 10.09
CA GLU A 407 21.97 7.99 11.55
C GLU A 407 21.24 9.24 12.06
N LYS A 408 21.63 10.43 11.61
CA LYS A 408 20.92 11.68 11.95
C LYS A 408 19.47 11.69 11.44
N ARG A 409 19.23 11.21 10.21
CA ARG A 409 17.87 11.11 9.64
C ARG A 409 17.03 10.08 10.38
N LEU A 410 17.58 8.90 10.67
CA LEU A 410 16.91 7.86 11.45
C LEU A 410 16.58 8.35 12.86
N LYS A 411 17.50 9.08 13.50
CA LYS A 411 17.25 9.69 14.80
C LYS A 411 16.16 10.76 14.74
N ALA A 412 16.22 11.66 13.77
CA ALA A 412 15.19 12.69 13.58
C ALA A 412 13.81 12.08 13.25
N GLN A 413 13.75 11.03 12.43
CA GLN A 413 12.53 10.28 12.15
C GLN A 413 12.03 9.52 13.37
N SER A 414 12.93 8.87 14.13
CA SER A 414 12.60 8.19 15.38
C SER A 414 12.05 9.18 16.42
N ASP A 415 12.68 10.34 16.59
CA ASP A 415 12.25 11.39 17.51
C ASP A 415 10.90 11.99 17.08
N SER A 416 10.69 12.18 15.76
CA SER A 416 9.41 12.62 15.19
C SER A 416 8.31 11.56 15.35
N LEU A 417 8.62 10.28 15.14
CA LEU A 417 7.71 9.16 15.37
C LEU A 417 7.33 9.04 16.85
N LEU A 418 8.30 9.14 17.77
CA LEU A 418 8.06 9.14 19.21
C LEU A 418 7.21 10.35 19.66
N ALA A 419 7.45 11.54 19.10
CA ALA A 419 6.64 12.73 19.35
C ALA A 419 5.19 12.53 18.84
N SER A 420 5.01 12.00 17.62
CA SER A 420 3.69 11.71 17.05
C SER A 420 2.92 10.61 17.80
N TYR A 421 3.64 9.68 18.44
CA TYR A 421 3.03 8.60 19.24
C TYR A 421 2.54 9.07 20.61
N ARG A 422 3.04 10.21 21.12
CA ARG A 422 2.72 10.70 22.47
C ARG A 422 1.97 12.02 22.51
N ILE A 423 2.03 12.84 21.46
CA ILE A 423 1.39 14.17 21.39
C ILE A 423 0.38 14.20 20.22
N ASP A 424 -0.79 14.78 20.43
CA ASP A 424 -1.76 15.05 19.36
C ASP A 424 -1.38 16.36 18.64
N PRO A 425 -1.17 16.35 17.31
CA PRO A 425 -0.62 17.52 16.59
C PRO A 425 -1.61 18.69 16.43
N ARG A 426 -2.91 18.48 16.65
CA ARG A 426 -3.92 19.55 16.52
C ARG A 426 -4.06 20.35 17.80
N THR A 427 -3.84 19.70 18.94
CA THR A 427 -4.01 20.28 20.29
C THR A 427 -2.70 20.51 21.02
N GLU A 428 -1.59 19.93 20.54
CA GLU A 428 -0.27 19.90 21.18
C GLU A 428 -0.29 19.34 22.62
N LEU A 429 -1.26 18.47 22.89
CA LEU A 429 -1.44 17.82 24.18
C LEU A 429 -0.97 16.37 24.15
N PRO A 430 -0.57 15.80 25.31
CA PRO A 430 -0.38 14.37 25.44
C PRO A 430 -1.64 13.62 24.98
N ASN A 431 -1.47 12.65 24.09
CA ASN A 431 -2.57 11.98 23.43
C ASN A 431 -3.19 10.86 24.30
N ARG A 432 -4.19 10.17 23.74
CA ARG A 432 -4.92 9.08 24.40
C ARG A 432 -3.99 7.98 24.93
N THR A 433 -2.87 7.70 24.28
CA THR A 433 -1.90 6.69 24.73
C THR A 433 -1.23 7.11 26.04
N VAL A 434 -0.81 8.37 26.16
CA VAL A 434 -0.21 8.91 27.39
C VAL A 434 -1.27 9.03 28.50
N LEU A 435 -2.51 9.40 28.15
CA LEU A 435 -3.62 9.40 29.09
C LEU A 435 -3.81 8.01 29.71
N LYS A 436 -3.86 6.94 28.89
CA LYS A 436 -4.01 5.57 29.40
C LYS A 436 -2.90 5.19 30.39
N GLN A 437 -1.64 5.53 30.08
CA GLN A 437 -0.51 5.31 31.01
C GLN A 437 -0.71 6.07 32.34
N ARG A 438 -1.26 7.29 32.29
CA ARG A 438 -1.60 8.03 33.52
C ARG A 438 -2.75 7.38 34.30
N LEU A 439 -3.77 6.84 33.60
CA LEU A 439 -4.91 6.14 34.19
C LEU A 439 -4.51 4.82 34.87
N GLU A 440 -3.49 4.12 34.37
CA GLU A 440 -2.91 2.94 35.04
C GLU A 440 -2.36 3.29 36.44
N GLN A 441 -1.94 4.54 36.64
CA GLN A 441 -1.41 5.07 37.88
C GLN A 441 -2.47 5.83 38.71
N PHE A 442 -3.77 5.67 38.41
CA PHE A 442 -4.85 6.31 39.17
C PHE A 442 -4.90 5.79 40.60
N THR A 443 -4.81 6.72 41.55
CA THR A 443 -5.07 6.45 42.97
C THR A 443 -6.54 6.70 43.32
N ASN A 444 -7.03 6.25 44.48
CA ASN A 444 -8.45 6.34 44.85
C ASN A 444 -9.01 7.78 44.81
N ASN A 445 -8.16 8.80 45.01
CA ASN A 445 -8.57 10.20 44.98
C ASN A 445 -8.38 10.87 43.61
N ASP A 446 -7.98 10.13 42.58
CA ASP A 446 -7.87 10.67 41.23
C ASP A 446 -9.25 10.71 40.55
N HIS A 447 -9.48 11.78 39.80
CA HIS A 447 -10.70 11.98 39.03
C HIS A 447 -10.38 12.21 37.55
N LEU A 448 -11.28 11.75 36.68
CA LEU A 448 -11.22 11.94 35.24
C LEU A 448 -12.48 12.67 34.77
N ILE A 449 -12.31 13.78 34.04
CA ILE A 449 -13.39 14.40 33.26
C ILE A 449 -13.08 14.24 31.77
N SER A 450 -13.93 13.53 31.04
CA SER A 450 -13.92 13.61 29.58
C SER A 450 -14.76 14.80 29.12
N VAL A 451 -14.26 15.58 28.16
CA VAL A 451 -14.88 16.82 27.67
C VAL A 451 -15.04 16.73 26.16
N LYS A 452 -16.14 17.25 25.62
CA LYS A 452 -16.39 17.33 24.16
C LYS A 452 -17.10 18.60 23.79
N VAL A 453 -16.70 19.18 22.66
CA VAL A 453 -17.51 20.20 21.97
C VAL A 453 -18.64 19.52 21.20
N THR A 454 -19.87 19.86 21.55
CA THR A 454 -21.09 19.20 21.02
C THR A 454 -21.38 19.57 19.58
N ASN A 455 -21.11 20.82 19.20
CA ASN A 455 -21.47 21.37 17.90
C ASN A 455 -20.29 21.46 16.91
N PHE A 456 -19.18 20.76 17.16
CA PHE A 456 -17.99 20.76 16.30
C PHE A 456 -18.25 20.23 14.87
N PRO A 457 -19.07 19.18 14.65
CA PRO A 457 -19.41 18.74 13.29
C PRO A 457 -20.04 19.85 12.44
N GLN A 458 -20.93 20.66 13.03
CA GLN A 458 -21.57 21.79 12.37
C GLN A 458 -20.57 22.89 11.99
N VAL A 459 -19.53 23.08 12.81
CA VAL A 459 -18.42 23.99 12.49
C VAL A 459 -17.67 23.49 11.25
N ASN A 460 -17.29 22.20 11.21
CA ASN A 460 -16.58 21.63 10.06
C ASN A 460 -17.42 21.65 8.78
N GLU A 461 -18.72 21.34 8.87
CA GLU A 461 -19.62 21.33 7.72
C GLU A 461 -19.81 22.73 7.13
N LYS A 462 -19.86 23.76 7.99
CA LYS A 462 -20.12 25.14 7.57
C LYS A 462 -18.86 25.89 7.12
N TYR A 463 -17.70 25.64 7.76
CA TYR A 463 -16.50 26.46 7.58
C TYR A 463 -15.27 25.66 7.10
N GLY A 464 -15.39 24.35 6.95
CA GLY A 464 -14.29 23.48 6.53
C GLY A 464 -13.35 23.07 7.67
N TYR A 465 -12.52 22.07 7.38
CA TYR A 465 -11.65 21.42 8.36
C TYR A 465 -10.50 22.32 8.86
N GLU A 466 -9.98 23.23 8.02
CA GLU A 466 -8.89 24.14 8.41
C GLU A 466 -9.31 25.09 9.55
N ILE A 467 -10.52 25.64 9.45
CA ILE A 467 -11.10 26.49 10.52
C ILE A 467 -11.41 25.66 11.76
N GLY A 468 -11.89 24.42 11.58
CA GLY A 468 -12.09 23.48 12.68
C GLY A 468 -10.80 23.21 13.46
N ASP A 469 -9.67 22.98 12.76
CA ASP A 469 -8.37 22.73 13.39
C ASP A 469 -7.83 23.97 14.12
N LEU A 470 -8.04 25.17 13.59
CA LEU A 470 -7.68 26.43 14.28
C LEU A 470 -8.49 26.58 15.59
N LEU A 471 -9.79 26.34 15.52
CA LEU A 471 -10.68 26.38 16.70
C LEU A 471 -10.23 25.39 17.78
N LEU A 472 -9.76 24.19 17.41
CA LEU A 472 -9.25 23.22 18.38
C LEU A 472 -8.02 23.74 19.14
N LYS A 473 -7.13 24.47 18.47
CA LYS A 473 -5.95 25.09 19.10
C LYS A 473 -6.37 26.17 20.09
N GLU A 474 -7.27 27.06 19.68
CA GLU A 474 -7.76 28.16 20.52
C GLU A 474 -8.53 27.65 21.74
N LEU A 475 -9.45 26.69 21.55
CA LEU A 475 -10.17 26.04 22.65
C LEU A 475 -9.21 25.35 23.62
N THR A 476 -8.18 24.67 23.10
CA THR A 476 -7.17 24.03 23.95
C THR A 476 -6.41 25.05 24.79
N ALA A 477 -6.00 26.17 24.18
CA ALA A 477 -5.33 27.26 24.89
C ALA A 477 -6.25 27.87 25.96
N HIS A 478 -7.52 28.10 25.63
CA HIS A 478 -8.53 28.60 26.56
C HIS A 478 -8.72 27.67 27.76
N ILE A 479 -8.89 26.35 27.52
CA ILE A 479 -9.04 25.35 28.60
C ILE A 479 -7.80 25.37 29.52
N LYS A 480 -6.58 25.40 28.96
CA LYS A 480 -5.33 25.49 29.75
C LYS A 480 -5.31 26.74 30.63
N GLN A 481 -5.68 27.90 30.08
CA GLN A 481 -5.72 29.16 30.81
C GLN A 481 -6.76 29.15 31.93
N THR A 482 -7.97 28.67 31.64
CA THR A 482 -9.05 28.60 32.63
C THR A 482 -8.68 27.68 33.80
N ILE A 483 -8.06 26.52 33.52
CA ILE A 483 -7.53 25.62 34.55
C ILE A 483 -6.50 26.33 35.42
N ALA A 484 -5.53 27.02 34.81
CA ALA A 484 -4.46 27.70 35.54
C ALA A 484 -4.96 28.84 36.45
N GLN A 485 -6.04 29.52 36.07
CA GLN A 485 -6.61 30.64 36.83
C GLN A 485 -7.54 30.19 37.96
N HIS A 486 -8.32 29.12 37.76
CA HIS A 486 -9.44 28.78 38.63
C HIS A 486 -9.23 27.53 39.48
N VAL A 487 -8.27 26.65 39.14
CA VAL A 487 -8.01 25.42 39.91
C VAL A 487 -6.77 25.59 40.81
N PRO A 488 -6.93 25.61 42.15
CA PRO A 488 -5.81 25.76 43.08
C PRO A 488 -4.81 24.59 42.97
N ASN A 489 -3.51 24.90 43.05
CA ASN A 489 -2.39 23.94 43.20
C ASN A 489 -2.02 23.02 42.02
N GLY A 490 -2.41 23.32 40.77
CA GLY A 490 -1.75 22.74 39.58
C GLY A 490 -1.84 21.21 39.43
N GLY A 491 -2.75 20.55 40.15
CA GLY A 491 -2.93 19.08 40.12
C GLY A 491 -3.73 18.57 38.92
N VAL A 492 -4.00 19.40 37.92
CA VAL A 492 -4.82 19.04 36.75
C VAL A 492 -3.94 18.86 35.53
N SER A 493 -3.97 17.66 34.96
CA SER A 493 -3.30 17.34 33.71
C SER A 493 -4.32 17.26 32.58
N LEU A 494 -4.04 17.94 31.47
CA LEU A 494 -4.90 17.98 30.29
C LEU A 494 -4.33 17.08 29.19
N TYR A 495 -5.19 16.25 28.59
CA TYR A 495 -4.86 15.30 27.53
C TYR A 495 -5.80 15.46 26.34
N SER A 496 -5.31 15.14 25.15
CA SER A 496 -6.15 15.00 23.96
C SER A 496 -6.71 13.59 23.90
N LEU A 497 -8.04 13.48 23.84
CA LEU A 497 -8.76 12.20 23.83
C LEU A 497 -9.19 11.80 22.41
N GLY A 498 -9.50 12.78 21.57
CA GLY A 498 -10.00 12.59 20.22
C GLY A 498 -10.32 13.93 19.54
N ILE A 499 -11.10 13.88 18.45
CA ILE A 499 -11.50 15.07 17.69
C ILE A 499 -12.43 15.93 18.53
N ALA A 500 -12.02 17.17 18.85
CA ALA A 500 -12.74 18.08 19.74
C ALA A 500 -13.08 17.47 21.11
N GLU A 501 -12.19 16.58 21.59
CA GLU A 501 -12.34 15.89 22.85
C GLU A 501 -11.08 15.97 23.71
N TRP A 502 -11.26 16.35 24.97
CA TRP A 502 -10.18 16.47 25.95
C TRP A 502 -10.46 15.58 27.15
N ALA A 503 -9.41 15.25 27.90
CA ALA A 503 -9.52 14.61 29.20
C ALA A 503 -8.76 15.44 30.24
N LEU A 504 -9.43 15.80 31.33
CA LEU A 504 -8.84 16.44 32.48
C LEU A 504 -8.68 15.40 33.58
N VAL A 505 -7.44 15.20 34.03
CA VAL A 505 -7.12 14.33 35.16
C VAL A 505 -6.81 15.22 36.35
N PHE A 506 -7.61 15.10 37.41
CA PHE A 506 -7.42 15.82 38.66
C PHE A 506 -6.75 14.90 39.68
N ASN A 507 -5.55 15.27 40.11
CA ASN A 507 -4.89 14.69 41.27
C ASN A 507 -5.11 15.63 42.45
N SER A 508 -6.02 15.29 43.37
CA SER A 508 -6.22 16.12 44.57
C SER A 508 -7.10 15.47 45.63
N GLN A 509 -7.02 16.00 46.86
CA GLN A 509 -7.97 15.75 47.96
C GLN A 509 -9.32 16.49 47.79
N MET A 510 -9.64 16.97 46.58
CA MET A 510 -10.86 17.73 46.33
C MET A 510 -12.05 16.80 46.12
N SER A 511 -13.19 17.16 46.69
CA SER A 511 -14.40 16.36 46.51
C SER A 511 -14.92 16.46 45.06
N GLN A 512 -15.63 15.42 44.66
CA GLN A 512 -16.24 15.32 43.33
C GLN A 512 -17.14 16.51 43.00
N GLU A 513 -17.84 17.06 44.00
CA GLU A 513 -18.76 18.20 43.88
C GLU A 513 -18.02 19.47 43.48
N LYS A 514 -16.87 19.76 44.12
CA LYS A 514 -16.04 20.92 43.76
C LYS A 514 -15.48 20.79 42.34
N ILE A 515 -15.08 19.58 41.94
CA ILE A 515 -14.60 19.32 40.58
C ILE A 515 -15.73 19.57 39.56
N LYS A 516 -16.96 19.17 39.86
CA LYS A 516 -18.13 19.49 39.03
C LYS A 516 -18.37 20.99 38.93
N GLU A 517 -18.32 21.72 40.05
CA GLU A 517 -18.47 23.18 40.07
C GLU A 517 -17.43 23.88 39.18
N TYR A 518 -16.16 23.47 39.24
CA TYR A 518 -15.13 24.01 38.35
C TYR A 518 -15.41 23.74 36.88
N PHE A 519 -15.85 22.52 36.56
CA PHE A 519 -16.19 22.19 35.18
C PHE A 519 -17.38 23.00 34.68
N ILE A 520 -18.42 23.19 35.50
CA ILE A 520 -19.58 24.03 35.16
C ILE A 520 -19.10 25.46 34.89
N GLY A 521 -18.22 26.02 35.72
CA GLY A 521 -17.60 27.31 35.46
C GLY A 521 -16.84 27.34 34.14
N LEU A 522 -15.99 26.35 33.87
CA LEU A 522 -15.26 26.24 32.60
C LEU A 522 -16.19 26.18 31.39
N ALA A 523 -17.28 25.42 31.48
CA ALA A 523 -18.26 25.32 30.41
C ALA A 523 -18.96 26.67 30.15
N ASP A 524 -19.36 27.35 31.22
CA ASP A 524 -20.02 28.65 31.17
C ASP A 524 -19.07 29.76 30.64
N TYR A 525 -17.78 29.73 31.00
CA TYR A 525 -16.78 30.63 30.42
C TYR A 525 -16.54 30.34 28.93
N THR A 526 -16.48 29.07 28.55
CA THR A 526 -16.26 28.67 27.15
C THR A 526 -17.43 29.10 26.26
N GLU A 527 -18.68 28.95 26.74
CA GLU A 527 -19.89 29.35 26.00
C GLU A 527 -20.02 30.88 25.85
N LYS A 528 -19.33 31.67 26.68
CA LYS A 528 -19.33 33.14 26.64
C LYS A 528 -18.24 33.73 25.74
N ILE A 529 -17.35 32.92 25.19
CA ILE A 529 -16.26 33.38 24.32
C ILE A 529 -16.71 33.35 22.86
N ASN A 530 -16.52 34.47 22.18
CA ASN A 530 -16.61 34.55 20.74
C ASN A 530 -15.25 34.19 20.15
N PHE A 531 -15.17 33.01 19.52
CA PHE A 531 -14.00 32.65 18.73
C PHE A 531 -14.10 33.35 17.38
N GLU A 532 -13.14 34.24 17.09
CA GLU A 532 -13.01 34.94 15.82
C GLU A 532 -12.08 34.12 14.90
N PRO A 533 -12.59 33.40 13.89
CA PRO A 533 -11.73 32.67 12.98
C PRO A 533 -10.89 33.65 12.16
N VAL A 534 -9.59 33.65 12.40
CA VAL A 534 -8.61 34.47 11.66
C VAL A 534 -8.76 34.20 10.16
N GLY A 535 -9.21 35.21 9.39
CA GLY A 535 -9.35 35.13 7.93
C GLY A 535 -10.77 35.17 7.37
N LEU A 536 -11.82 35.24 8.20
CA LEU A 536 -13.22 35.38 7.76
C LEU A 536 -13.84 36.70 8.26
N PRO A 537 -13.66 37.82 7.52
CA PRO A 537 -14.09 39.16 7.95
C PRO A 537 -15.61 39.41 7.99
N GLU A 538 -16.45 38.43 7.59
CA GLU A 538 -17.92 38.53 7.57
C GLU A 538 -18.63 37.77 8.71
N MET A 539 -17.90 37.31 9.73
CA MET A 539 -18.45 36.50 10.83
C MET A 539 -18.45 37.26 12.16
N ASP A 540 -19.63 37.36 12.80
CA ASP A 540 -19.76 38.04 14.10
C ASP A 540 -19.41 37.16 15.31
N TYR A 541 -19.63 35.83 15.28
CA TYR A 541 -19.29 34.90 16.38
C TYR A 541 -19.47 33.40 16.05
N LEU A 542 -18.60 32.55 16.63
CA LEU A 542 -18.80 31.10 16.70
C LEU A 542 -19.19 30.67 18.12
N SER A 543 -20.44 30.23 18.32
CA SER A 543 -20.85 29.66 19.60
C SER A 543 -20.33 28.23 19.74
N VAL A 544 -19.71 27.92 20.87
CA VAL A 544 -19.15 26.59 21.18
C VAL A 544 -19.76 26.11 22.49
N SER A 545 -20.29 24.88 22.51
CA SER A 545 -20.85 24.30 23.73
C SER A 545 -20.10 23.03 24.13
N VAL A 546 -19.62 22.99 25.37
CA VAL A 546 -18.85 21.87 25.92
C VAL A 546 -19.67 21.08 26.94
N ARG A 547 -19.46 19.76 26.94
CA ARG A 547 -20.10 18.82 27.87
C ARG A 547 -19.06 17.90 28.49
N GLY A 548 -19.27 17.57 29.76
CA GLY A 548 -18.35 16.81 30.61
C GLY A 548 -18.94 15.49 31.09
N GLY A 549 -18.09 14.49 31.30
CA GLY A 549 -18.44 13.26 32.00
C GLY A 549 -17.38 12.92 33.04
N LEU A 550 -17.79 12.84 34.30
CA LEU A 550 -16.92 12.71 35.46
C LEU A 550 -16.87 11.28 35.99
N ILE A 551 -15.67 10.85 36.33
CA ILE A 551 -15.37 9.61 37.02
C ILE A 551 -14.48 9.92 38.23
N SER A 552 -14.79 9.28 39.36
CA SER A 552 -13.86 9.15 40.50
C SER A 552 -13.36 7.71 40.58
N ARG A 553 -12.04 7.54 40.78
CA ARG A 553 -11.46 6.20 40.96
C ARG A 553 -12.00 5.50 42.21
N ASP A 554 -12.30 6.23 43.28
CA ASP A 554 -12.89 5.68 44.52
C ASP A 554 -14.22 4.96 44.27
N ASN A 555 -15.06 5.48 43.36
CA ASN A 555 -16.31 4.83 43.01
C ASN A 555 -16.09 3.56 42.19
N PHE A 556 -15.00 3.47 41.42
CA PHE A 556 -14.68 2.38 40.48
C PHE A 556 -13.26 1.82 40.72
N PRO A 557 -13.01 1.19 41.87
CA PRO A 557 -11.64 0.84 42.30
C PRO A 557 -11.02 -0.30 41.50
N VAL A 558 -11.85 -1.18 40.91
CA VAL A 558 -11.40 -2.38 40.18
C VAL A 558 -11.38 -2.22 38.66
N ASP A 559 -11.99 -1.16 38.13
CA ASP A 559 -12.15 -0.95 36.70
C ASP A 559 -10.78 -0.70 36.02
N SER A 560 -10.58 -1.25 34.83
CA SER A 560 -9.41 -0.98 34.01
C SER A 560 -9.38 0.48 33.50
N PRO A 561 -8.22 0.99 33.06
CA PRO A 561 -8.12 2.30 32.42
C PRO A 561 -9.11 2.52 31.26
N ASP A 562 -9.35 1.47 30.47
CA ASP A 562 -10.30 1.51 29.36
C ASP A 562 -11.76 1.58 29.83
N GLU A 563 -12.12 0.86 30.89
CA GLU A 563 -13.45 0.93 31.50
C GLU A 563 -13.72 2.31 32.13
N LEU A 564 -12.75 2.88 32.86
CA LEU A 564 -12.87 4.23 33.42
C LEU A 564 -13.10 5.27 32.31
N LEU A 565 -12.33 5.18 31.22
CA LEU A 565 -12.47 6.08 30.10
C LEU A 565 -13.83 5.92 29.42
N LEU A 566 -14.27 4.68 29.19
CA LEU A 566 -15.58 4.37 28.61
C LEU A 566 -16.71 4.98 29.46
N LYS A 567 -16.73 4.74 30.77
CA LYS A 567 -17.74 5.26 31.67
C LYS A 567 -17.75 6.80 31.72
N SER A 568 -16.56 7.43 31.66
CA SER A 568 -16.48 8.90 31.56
C SER A 568 -17.12 9.43 30.27
N ILE A 569 -16.91 8.74 29.14
CA ILE A 569 -17.48 9.11 27.83
C ILE A 569 -19.00 8.88 27.81
N GLU A 570 -19.48 7.79 28.38
CA GLU A 570 -20.91 7.50 28.51
C GLU A 570 -21.62 8.54 29.37
N SER A 571 -20.99 8.94 30.48
CA SER A 571 -21.49 10.02 31.34
C SER A 571 -21.60 11.34 30.58
N ARG A 572 -20.59 11.67 29.78
CA ARG A 572 -20.60 12.86 28.91
C ARG A 572 -21.70 12.79 27.83
N ARG A 573 -21.92 11.63 27.23
CA ARG A 573 -22.99 11.42 26.24
C ARG A 573 -24.36 11.60 26.88
N PHE A 574 -24.55 11.08 28.09
CA PHE A 574 -25.77 11.28 28.84
C PHE A 574 -25.99 12.76 29.20
N ALA A 575 -24.94 13.45 29.66
CA ALA A 575 -24.99 14.89 29.91
C ALA A 575 -25.42 15.68 28.66
N THR A 576 -24.88 15.30 27.50
CA THR A 576 -25.24 15.91 26.20
C THR A 576 -26.71 15.69 25.86
N LYS A 577 -27.23 14.46 26.00
CA LYS A 577 -28.63 14.13 25.69
C LYS A 577 -29.63 14.87 26.58
N ASN A 578 -29.28 15.07 27.85
CA ASN A 578 -30.14 15.70 28.86
C ASN A 578 -29.86 17.19 29.07
N HIS A 579 -29.08 17.82 28.18
CA HIS A 579 -28.72 19.25 28.26
C HIS A 579 -28.08 19.67 29.59
N GLN A 580 -27.32 18.77 30.22
CA GLN A 580 -26.57 19.04 31.45
C GLN A 580 -25.11 19.29 31.11
N PHE A 581 -24.46 20.25 31.80
CA PHE A 581 -23.03 20.51 31.57
C PHE A 581 -22.16 19.29 31.89
N ILE A 582 -22.41 18.60 33.00
CA ILE A 582 -21.61 17.47 33.46
C ILE A 582 -22.43 16.46 34.24
N VAL A 583 -22.13 15.17 34.04
CA VAL A 583 -22.74 14.05 34.77
C VAL A 583 -21.65 13.13 35.30
N SER A 584 -21.85 12.58 36.51
CA SER A 584 -20.95 11.58 37.09
C SER A 584 -21.40 10.18 36.72
N ALA A 585 -20.46 9.28 36.40
CA ALA A 585 -20.80 7.88 36.14
C ALA A 585 -21.41 7.17 37.35
N ASN A 586 -21.12 7.65 38.57
CA ASN A 586 -21.75 7.10 39.76
C ASN A 586 -23.26 7.39 39.80
N GLU A 587 -23.70 8.53 39.25
CA GLU A 587 -25.12 8.89 39.10
C GLU A 587 -25.82 8.00 38.08
N LEU A 588 -25.06 7.48 37.11
CA LEU A 588 -25.58 6.58 36.09
C LEU A 588 -25.63 5.11 36.52
N ARG A 589 -25.10 4.72 37.68
CA ARG A 589 -25.08 3.30 38.10
C ARG A 589 -26.48 2.69 38.22
N SER A 590 -27.44 3.44 38.75
CA SER A 590 -28.84 3.01 38.81
C SER A 590 -29.44 2.87 37.42
N GLU A 591 -29.13 3.79 36.51
CA GLU A 591 -29.60 3.75 35.12
C GLU A 591 -28.91 2.70 34.27
N GLU A 592 -27.64 2.37 34.55
CA GLU A 592 -26.87 1.34 33.85
C GLU A 592 -27.39 -0.04 34.24
N ARG A 593 -27.73 -0.25 35.53
CA ARG A 593 -28.45 -1.43 35.99
C ARG A 593 -29.83 -1.54 35.35
N GLN A 594 -30.58 -0.45 35.30
CA GLN A 594 -31.88 -0.40 34.63
C GLN A 594 -31.75 -0.72 33.14
N ARG A 595 -30.74 -0.17 32.44
CA ARG A 595 -30.45 -0.49 31.04
C ARG A 595 -30.08 -1.96 30.84
N GLN A 596 -29.30 -2.56 31.74
CA GLN A 596 -28.98 -3.99 31.66
C GLN A 596 -30.22 -4.86 31.87
N GLU A 597 -31.10 -4.48 32.79
CA GLU A 597 -32.39 -5.14 33.00
C GLU A 597 -33.30 -4.99 31.76
N GLU A 598 -33.37 -3.80 31.15
CA GLU A 598 -34.04 -3.52 29.87
C GLU A 598 -33.49 -4.40 28.74
N PHE A 599 -32.16 -4.49 28.58
CA PHE A 599 -31.55 -5.41 27.60
C PHE A 599 -31.88 -6.88 27.88
N GLY A 600 -31.95 -7.27 29.16
CA GLY A 600 -32.42 -8.58 29.59
C GLY A 600 -33.83 -8.87 29.07
N TRP A 601 -34.75 -7.94 29.30
CA TRP A 601 -36.15 -8.07 28.87
C TRP A 601 -36.33 -8.11 27.35
N LEU A 602 -35.58 -7.31 26.59
CA LEU A 602 -35.57 -7.38 25.11
C LEU A 602 -35.22 -8.79 24.62
N ASN A 603 -34.19 -9.39 25.21
CA ASN A 603 -33.77 -10.74 24.86
C ASN A 603 -34.80 -11.80 25.26
N SER A 604 -35.41 -11.68 26.45
CA SER A 604 -36.48 -12.55 26.91
C SER A 604 -37.71 -12.51 26.01
N VAL A 605 -38.19 -11.32 25.65
CA VAL A 605 -39.32 -11.16 24.71
C VAL A 605 -38.98 -11.73 23.34
N SER A 606 -37.78 -11.45 22.83
CA SER A 606 -37.33 -11.99 21.54
C SER A 606 -37.36 -13.52 21.53
N ARG A 607 -36.86 -14.16 22.59
CA ARG A 607 -36.93 -15.63 22.75
C ARG A 607 -38.37 -16.12 22.84
N ALA A 608 -39.22 -15.49 23.65
CA ALA A 608 -40.62 -15.88 23.80
C ALA A 608 -41.38 -15.82 22.46
N VAL A 609 -41.23 -14.71 21.72
CA VAL A 609 -41.82 -14.54 20.39
C VAL A 609 -41.26 -15.56 19.39
N GLN A 610 -39.97 -15.87 19.42
CA GLN A 610 -39.38 -16.89 18.53
C GLN A 610 -39.87 -18.31 18.84
N ARG A 611 -39.98 -18.65 20.14
CA ARG A 611 -40.39 -19.98 20.61
C ARG A 611 -41.90 -20.17 20.68
N LYS A 612 -42.69 -19.13 20.37
CA LYS A 612 -44.16 -19.09 20.54
C LYS A 612 -44.60 -19.31 22.00
N ASN A 613 -43.85 -18.74 22.93
CA ASN A 613 -44.16 -18.74 24.37
C ASN A 613 -44.84 -17.42 24.81
N VAL A 614 -45.58 -16.78 23.90
CA VAL A 614 -46.48 -15.68 24.25
C VAL A 614 -47.82 -16.32 24.61
N VAL A 615 -48.26 -16.14 25.85
CA VAL A 615 -49.46 -16.78 26.40
C VAL A 615 -50.51 -15.74 26.77
N SER A 616 -51.77 -16.06 26.50
CA SER A 616 -52.91 -15.23 26.88
C SER A 616 -53.40 -15.62 28.27
N TYR A 617 -53.50 -14.63 29.14
CA TYR A 617 -54.28 -14.73 30.38
C TYR A 617 -55.60 -14.02 30.17
N ALA A 618 -56.67 -14.42 30.88
CA ALA A 618 -57.93 -13.72 30.83
C ALA A 618 -58.43 -13.36 32.23
N GLN A 619 -58.98 -12.16 32.37
CA GLN A 619 -59.59 -11.65 33.59
C GLN A 619 -61.07 -11.34 33.33
N GLY A 620 -61.96 -11.85 34.18
CA GLY A 620 -63.39 -11.68 34.01
C GLY A 620 -63.85 -10.29 34.43
N VAL A 621 -64.72 -9.70 33.61
CA VAL A 621 -65.47 -8.47 33.88
C VAL A 621 -66.92 -8.84 34.16
N VAL A 622 -67.49 -8.34 35.26
CA VAL A 622 -68.81 -8.72 35.77
C VAL A 622 -69.82 -7.61 35.50
N SER A 623 -71.02 -7.97 35.04
CA SER A 623 -72.15 -7.03 34.91
C SER A 623 -72.75 -6.73 36.28
N VAL A 624 -72.97 -5.44 36.56
CA VAL A 624 -73.61 -5.00 37.80
C VAL A 624 -75.08 -5.45 37.87
N GLU A 625 -75.80 -5.42 36.74
CA GLU A 625 -77.22 -5.77 36.69
C GLU A 625 -77.45 -7.27 36.96
N SER A 626 -76.70 -8.15 36.30
CA SER A 626 -76.90 -9.60 36.40
C SER A 626 -76.01 -10.27 37.45
N ASN A 627 -74.97 -9.59 37.91
CA ASN A 627 -73.89 -10.16 38.72
C ASN A 627 -73.28 -11.43 38.11
N GLN A 628 -73.27 -11.51 36.78
CA GLN A 628 -72.66 -12.59 35.99
C GLN A 628 -71.50 -12.04 35.16
N LEU A 629 -70.63 -12.94 34.71
CA LEU A 629 -69.58 -12.64 33.76
C LEU A 629 -70.17 -12.01 32.48
N ALA A 630 -69.67 -10.84 32.11
CA ALA A 630 -70.00 -10.15 30.87
C ALA A 630 -69.01 -10.49 29.75
N PHE A 631 -67.71 -10.31 30.00
CA PHE A 631 -66.64 -10.61 29.05
C PHE A 631 -65.31 -10.83 29.76
N TYR A 632 -64.33 -11.37 29.04
CA TYR A 632 -62.96 -11.51 29.51
C TYR A 632 -62.04 -10.48 28.85
N GLU A 633 -61.23 -9.79 29.65
CA GLU A 633 -60.08 -9.06 29.12
C GLU A 633 -58.89 -10.02 28.98
N CYS A 634 -58.37 -10.14 27.76
CA CYS A 634 -57.21 -10.96 27.43
C CYS A 634 -55.92 -10.15 27.59
N LEU A 635 -55.11 -10.58 28.55
CA LEU A 635 -53.88 -9.95 28.99
C LEU A 635 -52.66 -10.74 28.53
N VAL A 636 -51.73 -10.07 27.85
CA VAL A 636 -50.52 -10.72 27.35
C VAL A 636 -49.55 -11.06 28.47
N ARG A 637 -48.97 -12.25 28.42
CA ARG A 637 -47.85 -12.70 29.26
C ARG A 637 -46.81 -13.40 28.38
N ILE A 638 -45.57 -13.48 28.86
CA ILE A 638 -44.55 -14.32 28.24
C ILE A 638 -44.10 -15.39 29.23
N GLU A 639 -43.85 -16.60 28.73
CA GLU A 639 -43.31 -17.70 29.52
C GLU A 639 -41.83 -17.92 29.20
N GLU A 640 -41.00 -17.85 30.24
CA GLU A 640 -39.57 -18.12 30.14
C GLU A 640 -39.13 -19.05 31.27
N GLU A 641 -38.54 -20.20 30.92
CA GLU A 641 -38.04 -21.21 31.87
C GLU A 641 -39.09 -21.64 32.92
N GLY A 642 -40.35 -21.75 32.49
CA GLY A 642 -41.49 -22.13 33.36
C GLY A 642 -41.97 -21.01 34.29
N LYS A 643 -41.44 -19.79 34.15
CA LYS A 643 -41.90 -18.59 34.87
C LYS A 643 -42.73 -17.70 33.95
N ILE A 644 -43.83 -17.18 34.49
CA ILE A 644 -44.69 -16.22 33.81
C ILE A 644 -44.22 -14.81 34.14
N ILE A 645 -43.93 -14.04 33.10
CA ILE A 645 -43.47 -12.65 33.20
C ILE A 645 -44.63 -11.71 32.85
N MET A 646 -44.82 -10.70 33.70
CA MET A 646 -45.89 -9.71 33.58
C MET A 646 -45.55 -8.61 32.57
N PRO A 647 -46.55 -8.05 31.85
CA PRO A 647 -46.34 -7.05 30.79
C PRO A 647 -45.65 -5.78 31.28
N GLY A 648 -45.90 -5.34 32.51
CA GLY A 648 -45.26 -4.15 33.08
C GLY A 648 -43.73 -4.26 33.17
N GLN A 649 -43.16 -5.46 33.09
CA GLN A 649 -41.70 -5.66 33.10
C GLN A 649 -41.08 -5.52 31.71
N PHE A 650 -41.83 -5.79 30.63
CA PHE A 650 -41.25 -5.90 29.28
C PHE A 650 -41.90 -5.01 28.23
N LEU A 651 -43.18 -4.63 28.36
CA LEU A 651 -43.85 -3.78 27.37
C LEU A 651 -43.17 -2.41 27.20
N PRO A 652 -42.78 -1.68 28.28
CA PRO A 652 -42.07 -0.40 28.13
C PRO A 652 -40.73 -0.53 27.41
N VAL A 653 -40.11 -1.70 27.52
CA VAL A 653 -38.78 -1.97 26.97
C VAL A 653 -38.85 -2.25 25.47
N ILE A 654 -39.91 -2.93 25.01
CA ILE A 654 -40.07 -3.32 23.60
C ILE A 654 -40.87 -2.31 22.79
N GLU A 655 -41.40 -1.27 23.43
CA GLU A 655 -42.12 -0.18 22.78
C GLU A 655 -41.28 0.46 21.68
N GLY A 656 -41.87 0.73 20.52
CA GLY A 656 -41.16 1.23 19.34
C GLY A 656 -40.27 0.22 18.62
N THR A 657 -40.14 -1.03 19.12
CA THR A 657 -39.40 -2.10 18.43
C THR A 657 -40.31 -2.99 17.59
N HIS A 658 -39.71 -3.77 16.68
CA HIS A 658 -40.44 -4.78 15.90
C HIS A 658 -40.93 -5.97 16.75
N LEU A 659 -40.43 -6.12 17.98
CA LEU A 659 -40.87 -7.20 18.89
C LEU A 659 -42.28 -6.96 19.40
N TYR A 660 -42.67 -5.69 19.61
CA TYR A 660 -44.01 -5.31 20.04
C TYR A 660 -45.07 -5.87 19.08
N ALA A 661 -44.98 -5.51 17.80
CA ALA A 661 -45.93 -5.97 16.79
C ALA A 661 -45.98 -7.51 16.67
N ARG A 662 -44.82 -8.19 16.81
CA ARG A 662 -44.78 -9.66 16.77
C ARG A 662 -45.44 -10.30 17.99
N LEU A 663 -45.30 -9.69 19.16
CA LEU A 663 -45.96 -10.10 20.40
C LEU A 663 -47.48 -9.91 20.26
N SER A 664 -47.93 -8.75 19.77
CA SER A 664 -49.35 -8.48 19.48
C SER A 664 -49.93 -9.46 18.46
N HIS A 665 -49.19 -9.83 17.40
CA HIS A 665 -49.65 -10.83 16.43
C HIS A 665 -49.86 -12.21 17.04
N GLN A 666 -49.01 -12.62 17.98
CA GLN A 666 -49.21 -13.89 18.69
C GLN A 666 -50.39 -13.79 19.65
N MET A 667 -50.50 -12.69 20.39
CA MET A 667 -51.60 -12.45 21.31
C MET A 667 -52.97 -12.46 20.61
N ILE A 668 -53.10 -11.80 19.45
CA ILE A 668 -54.30 -11.84 18.61
C ILE A 668 -54.62 -13.30 18.24
N LYS A 669 -53.66 -14.03 17.67
CA LYS A 669 -53.90 -15.42 17.23
C LYS A 669 -54.28 -16.35 18.36
N GLU A 670 -53.64 -16.22 19.53
CA GLU A 670 -53.97 -17.03 20.71
C GLU A 670 -55.38 -16.69 21.22
N THR A 671 -55.72 -15.41 21.34
CA THR A 671 -57.05 -14.99 21.79
C THR A 671 -58.16 -15.53 20.89
N PHE A 672 -58.03 -15.34 19.57
CA PHE A 672 -59.02 -15.83 18.62
C PHE A 672 -59.09 -17.36 18.57
N ARG A 673 -57.97 -18.07 18.79
CA ARG A 673 -57.98 -19.53 18.93
C ARG A 673 -58.86 -19.98 20.10
N HIS A 674 -58.75 -19.33 21.25
CA HIS A 674 -59.59 -19.64 22.42
C HIS A 674 -61.06 -19.22 22.21
N MET A 675 -61.28 -18.05 21.60
CA MET A 675 -62.61 -17.48 21.38
C MET A 675 -63.48 -18.29 20.40
N ARG A 676 -62.89 -18.98 19.41
CA ARG A 676 -63.64 -19.76 18.40
C ARG A 676 -64.44 -20.91 18.98
N ASN A 677 -63.97 -21.53 20.07
CA ASN A 677 -64.59 -22.69 20.71
C ASN A 677 -65.47 -22.30 21.91
N ARG A 678 -65.76 -21.01 22.07
CA ARG A 678 -66.38 -20.41 23.24
C ARG A 678 -67.52 -19.48 22.86
N THR A 679 -68.47 -19.28 23.77
CA THR A 679 -69.61 -18.37 23.60
C THR A 679 -69.40 -17.03 24.30
N GLU A 680 -68.46 -16.98 25.23
CA GLU A 680 -68.12 -15.79 26.01
C GLU A 680 -67.51 -14.70 25.14
N SER A 681 -67.64 -13.46 25.61
CA SER A 681 -67.03 -12.30 24.97
C SER A 681 -65.58 -12.10 25.43
N PHE A 682 -64.74 -11.56 24.55
CA PHE A 682 -63.33 -11.31 24.81
C PHE A 682 -62.92 -9.92 24.33
N SER A 683 -61.98 -9.29 25.02
CA SER A 683 -61.34 -8.05 24.57
C SER A 683 -59.83 -8.17 24.62
N ILE A 684 -59.11 -7.44 23.76
CA ILE A 684 -57.65 -7.33 23.84
C ILE A 684 -57.22 -5.87 23.81
N ASN A 685 -56.13 -5.61 24.51
CA ASN A 685 -55.44 -4.35 24.48
C ASN A 685 -54.61 -4.19 23.19
N LEU A 686 -54.82 -3.10 22.46
CA LEU A 686 -54.02 -2.72 21.28
C LEU A 686 -53.36 -1.36 21.49
N SER A 687 -52.04 -1.34 21.32
CA SER A 687 -51.28 -0.09 21.38
C SER A 687 -51.57 0.82 20.18
N PRO A 688 -51.30 2.13 20.29
CA PRO A 688 -51.31 3.03 19.13
C PRO A 688 -50.41 2.55 17.99
N GLN A 689 -49.26 1.95 18.31
CA GLN A 689 -48.35 1.37 17.32
C GLN A 689 -48.98 0.19 16.56
N ASP A 690 -49.77 -0.65 17.24
CA ASP A 690 -50.48 -1.76 16.61
C ASP A 690 -51.59 -1.27 15.69
N MET A 691 -52.37 -0.28 16.14
CA MET A 691 -53.45 0.29 15.33
C MET A 691 -52.91 0.93 14.04
N LEU A 692 -51.79 1.65 14.13
CA LEU A 692 -51.15 2.27 12.95
C LEU A 692 -50.43 1.24 12.06
N SER A 693 -50.22 0.01 12.51
CA SER A 693 -49.60 -1.06 11.73
C SER A 693 -50.60 -1.74 10.81
N ASN A 694 -50.51 -1.45 9.50
CA ASN A 694 -51.33 -2.10 8.46
C ASN A 694 -51.28 -3.64 8.54
N ARG A 695 -50.12 -4.22 8.91
CA ARG A 695 -49.97 -5.67 9.03
C ARG A 695 -50.72 -6.24 10.23
N THR A 696 -50.73 -5.51 11.35
CA THR A 696 -51.47 -5.91 12.56
C THR A 696 -52.97 -5.79 12.32
N MET A 697 -53.41 -4.68 11.71
CA MET A 697 -54.82 -4.48 11.38
C MET A 697 -55.33 -5.51 10.37
N TYR A 698 -54.55 -5.84 9.34
CA TYR A 698 -54.91 -6.90 8.40
C TYR A 698 -55.05 -8.27 9.06
N LEU A 699 -54.15 -8.63 9.99
CA LEU A 699 -54.27 -9.88 10.75
C LEU A 699 -55.55 -9.87 11.60
N LEU A 700 -55.83 -8.76 12.29
CA LEU A 700 -57.02 -8.63 13.12
C LEU A 700 -58.30 -8.75 12.30
N GLU A 701 -58.37 -8.06 11.15
CA GLU A 701 -59.48 -8.12 10.21
C GLU A 701 -59.73 -9.57 9.74
N GLN A 702 -58.68 -10.31 9.39
CA GLN A 702 -58.79 -11.71 9.00
C GLN A 702 -59.35 -12.60 10.12
N GLU A 703 -58.94 -12.36 11.36
CA GLU A 703 -59.40 -13.14 12.51
C GLU A 703 -60.85 -12.80 12.89
N VAL A 704 -61.22 -11.51 12.85
CA VAL A 704 -62.60 -11.03 13.08
C VAL A 704 -63.56 -11.55 12.03
N ALA A 705 -63.17 -11.53 10.74
CA ALA A 705 -64.00 -12.03 9.65
C ALA A 705 -64.31 -13.55 9.75
N GLN A 706 -63.53 -14.30 10.52
CA GLN A 706 -63.76 -15.72 10.79
C GLN A 706 -64.71 -15.97 11.97
N LEU A 707 -65.08 -14.94 12.74
CA LEU A 707 -66.04 -15.06 13.84
C LEU A 707 -67.47 -15.09 13.29
N LYS A 708 -68.30 -15.98 13.87
CA LYS A 708 -69.74 -16.00 13.61
C LYS A 708 -70.45 -14.75 14.13
N ASP A 709 -69.95 -14.21 15.23
CA ASP A 709 -70.47 -13.02 15.90
C ASP A 709 -69.28 -12.13 16.31
N PRO A 710 -68.93 -11.13 15.47
CA PRO A 710 -67.88 -10.16 15.76
C PRO A 710 -68.14 -9.30 17.01
N SER A 711 -69.40 -9.13 17.44
CA SER A 711 -69.74 -8.30 18.61
C SER A 711 -69.22 -8.86 19.92
N ARG A 712 -68.92 -10.15 19.95
CA ARG A 712 -68.26 -10.79 21.09
C ARG A 712 -66.80 -10.36 21.27
N PHE A 713 -66.19 -9.72 20.28
CA PHE A 713 -64.82 -9.25 20.37
C PHE A 713 -64.79 -7.74 20.65
N GLY A 714 -63.91 -7.34 21.57
CA GLY A 714 -63.62 -5.95 21.92
C GLY A 714 -62.17 -5.59 21.62
N VAL A 715 -61.95 -4.38 21.10
CA VAL A 715 -60.62 -3.78 21.00
C VAL A 715 -60.53 -2.67 22.05
N GLU A 716 -59.55 -2.81 22.95
CA GLU A 716 -59.26 -1.82 23.98
C GLU A 716 -58.14 -0.89 23.48
N VAL A 717 -58.41 0.42 23.58
CA VAL A 717 -57.55 1.50 23.13
C VAL A 717 -57.24 2.39 24.33
N LEU A 718 -55.95 2.54 24.64
CA LEU A 718 -55.49 3.33 25.78
C LEU A 718 -55.73 4.84 25.60
N GLU A 719 -56.12 5.51 26.68
CA GLU A 719 -56.14 6.97 26.79
C GLU A 719 -54.70 7.52 26.94
N THR A 720 -53.97 7.80 25.85
CA THR A 720 -52.58 8.33 25.93
C THR A 720 -52.30 9.56 25.07
N GLU A 721 -51.43 10.46 25.57
CA GLU A 721 -50.87 11.61 24.83
C GLU A 721 -49.99 11.20 23.63
N GLN A 722 -49.63 9.92 23.49
CA GLN A 722 -48.74 9.44 22.44
C GLN A 722 -49.45 9.26 21.08
N ILE A 723 -50.77 9.42 21.02
CA ILE A 723 -51.53 9.30 19.78
C ILE A 723 -51.28 10.56 18.94
N LYS A 724 -50.33 10.45 18.01
CA LYS A 724 -49.97 11.54 17.08
C LYS A 724 -51.01 11.79 15.99
N ASP A 725 -51.87 10.80 15.69
CA ASP A 725 -52.86 10.87 14.62
C ASP A 725 -54.21 10.24 15.04
N TYR A 726 -55.00 11.01 15.78
CA TYR A 726 -56.35 10.61 16.21
C TYR A 726 -57.33 10.40 15.05
N ASN A 727 -57.13 11.06 13.90
CA ASN A 727 -57.99 10.87 12.75
C ASN A 727 -57.83 9.46 12.18
N ARG A 728 -56.58 9.01 12.03
CA ARG A 728 -56.31 7.64 11.58
C ARG A 728 -56.84 6.60 12.55
N MET A 729 -56.70 6.84 13.86
CA MET A 729 -57.22 5.93 14.87
C MET A 729 -58.75 5.82 14.80
N ARG A 730 -59.44 6.94 14.57
CA ARG A 730 -60.89 6.96 14.34
C ARG A 730 -61.30 6.14 13.13
N GLU A 731 -60.63 6.31 11.99
CA GLU A 731 -60.90 5.50 10.79
C GLU A 731 -60.80 4.00 11.05
N ILE A 732 -59.81 3.59 11.86
CA ILE A 732 -59.62 2.19 12.23
C ILE A 732 -60.74 1.71 13.16
N CYS A 733 -61.09 2.51 14.18
CA CYS A 733 -62.21 2.19 15.07
C CYS A 733 -63.53 2.07 14.30
N ASP A 734 -63.80 2.98 13.36
CA ASP A 734 -65.00 2.97 12.54
C ASP A 734 -65.05 1.74 11.61
N HIS A 735 -63.90 1.34 11.05
CA HIS A 735 -63.77 0.11 10.24
C HIS A 735 -64.14 -1.13 11.05
N PHE A 736 -63.55 -1.31 12.23
CA PHE A 736 -63.84 -2.48 13.08
C PHE A 736 -65.25 -2.42 13.68
N ARG A 737 -65.78 -1.23 13.99
CA ARG A 737 -67.17 -1.03 14.40
C ARG A 737 -68.14 -1.45 13.29
N ALA A 738 -67.86 -1.12 12.03
CA ALA A 738 -68.65 -1.56 10.88
C ALA A 738 -68.61 -3.09 10.68
N MET A 739 -67.52 -3.76 11.09
CA MET A 739 -67.45 -5.23 11.14
C MET A 739 -68.21 -5.83 12.34
N GLY A 740 -68.69 -5.00 13.28
CA GLY A 740 -69.42 -5.40 14.46
C GLY A 740 -68.56 -5.55 15.73
N VAL A 741 -67.28 -5.18 15.71
CA VAL A 741 -66.40 -5.24 16.89
C VAL A 741 -66.72 -4.11 17.87
N ARG A 742 -66.65 -4.40 19.17
CA ARG A 742 -66.80 -3.37 20.21
C ARG A 742 -65.51 -2.58 20.38
N ILE A 743 -65.66 -1.26 20.45
CA ILE A 743 -64.57 -0.33 20.77
C ILE A 743 -64.64 0.00 22.25
N VAL A 744 -63.55 -0.24 22.96
CA VAL A 744 -63.38 0.00 24.39
C VAL A 744 -62.26 1.02 24.59
N VAL A 745 -62.48 2.03 25.41
CA VAL A 745 -61.42 2.96 25.85
C VAL A 745 -60.92 2.51 27.20
N ASP A 746 -59.62 2.33 27.33
CA ASP A 746 -58.93 1.83 28.52
C ASP A 746 -58.18 2.94 29.27
N ASP A 747 -57.95 2.75 30.57
CA ASP A 747 -57.27 3.69 31.48
C ASP A 747 -57.88 5.12 31.56
N PHE A 748 -59.20 5.26 31.39
CA PHE A 748 -59.86 6.57 31.37
C PHE A 748 -59.80 7.30 32.72
N GLY A 749 -59.24 8.50 32.73
CA GLY A 749 -59.07 9.38 33.89
C GLY A 749 -57.68 9.33 34.55
N SER A 750 -56.71 8.61 33.97
CA SER A 750 -55.34 8.49 34.49
C SER A 750 -54.41 9.67 34.14
N GLY A 751 -54.78 10.56 33.21
CA GLY A 751 -53.92 11.65 32.68
C GLY A 751 -54.62 12.88 32.07
N TYR A 752 -53.85 13.71 31.33
CA TYR A 752 -54.27 15.00 30.72
C TYR A 752 -54.84 14.88 29.29
N SER A 753 -55.62 13.84 29.02
CA SER A 753 -56.14 13.61 27.67
C SER A 753 -57.22 14.61 27.26
N ASN A 754 -57.27 14.91 25.96
CA ASN A 754 -58.29 15.77 25.38
C ASN A 754 -59.59 14.97 25.25
N ILE A 755 -60.51 15.14 26.20
CA ILE A 755 -61.84 14.50 26.24
C ILE A 755 -62.54 14.58 24.87
N ASP A 756 -62.37 15.68 24.13
CA ASP A 756 -62.91 15.86 22.79
C ASP A 756 -62.45 14.79 21.79
N GLU A 757 -61.22 14.29 21.90
CA GLU A 757 -60.71 13.25 21.00
C GLU A 757 -61.26 11.87 21.34
N ILE A 758 -61.48 11.58 22.61
CA ILE A 758 -62.04 10.30 23.08
C ILE A 758 -63.51 10.17 22.66
N ILE A 759 -64.27 11.26 22.78
CA ILE A 759 -65.68 11.31 22.32
C ILE A 759 -65.77 10.96 20.83
N LYS A 760 -64.84 11.48 20.01
CA LYS A 760 -64.83 11.24 18.56
C LYS A 760 -64.55 9.78 18.19
N LEU A 761 -64.04 8.96 19.11
CA LEU A 761 -63.88 7.52 18.88
C LEU A 761 -65.19 6.75 19.02
N GLU A 762 -66.24 7.38 19.56
CA GLU A 762 -67.55 6.78 19.82
C GLU A 762 -67.41 5.41 20.52
N PRO A 763 -66.82 5.35 21.73
CA PRO A 763 -66.61 4.10 22.43
C PRO A 763 -67.92 3.47 22.89
N HIS A 764 -67.99 2.15 22.83
CA HIS A 764 -69.13 1.39 23.40
C HIS A 764 -68.96 1.22 24.91
N ILE A 765 -67.71 1.08 25.36
CA ILE A 765 -67.33 0.87 26.75
C ILE A 765 -66.16 1.79 27.09
N ILE A 766 -66.20 2.39 28.28
CA ILE A 766 -65.10 3.16 28.86
C ILE A 766 -64.71 2.50 30.18
N LYS A 767 -63.46 2.06 30.30
CA LYS A 767 -62.88 1.52 31.52
C LYS A 767 -62.26 2.67 32.32
N VAL A 768 -62.77 2.89 33.52
CA VAL A 768 -62.31 3.96 34.42
C VAL A 768 -61.14 3.43 35.22
N ASP A 769 -60.01 4.14 35.10
CA ASP A 769 -58.72 3.70 35.61
C ASP A 769 -58.75 3.38 37.12
N GLY A 770 -58.01 2.33 37.46
CA GLY A 770 -57.90 1.82 38.82
C GLY A 770 -57.42 2.86 39.84
N SER A 771 -56.62 3.85 39.43
CA SER A 771 -56.16 4.90 40.36
C SER A 771 -57.30 5.79 40.87
N LEU A 772 -58.40 5.91 40.11
CA LEU A 772 -59.61 6.62 40.51
C LEU A 772 -60.58 5.74 41.29
N VAL A 773 -60.61 4.43 41.03
CA VAL A 773 -61.54 3.50 41.70
C VAL A 773 -60.99 2.96 43.03
N ARG A 774 -59.67 2.75 43.13
CA ARG A 774 -59.05 1.95 44.20
C ARG A 774 -59.38 2.41 45.62
N ASN A 775 -59.49 3.71 45.90
CA ASN A 775 -59.74 4.21 47.26
C ASN A 775 -61.09 4.92 47.44
N ILE A 776 -62.09 4.66 46.58
CA ILE A 776 -63.42 5.30 46.69
C ILE A 776 -64.15 4.96 48.01
N ASP A 777 -63.74 3.89 48.70
CA ASP A 777 -64.21 3.50 50.04
C ASP A 777 -63.59 4.33 51.17
N ARG A 778 -62.44 4.97 50.94
CA ARG A 778 -61.64 5.66 51.96
C ARG A 778 -61.48 7.16 51.73
N ASP A 779 -61.43 7.60 50.48
CA ASP A 779 -61.23 9.00 50.10
C ASP A 779 -62.51 9.59 49.48
N PRO A 780 -63.22 10.46 50.22
CA PRO A 780 -64.43 11.13 49.73
C PRO A 780 -64.20 12.00 48.49
N LYS A 781 -62.99 12.57 48.31
CA LYS A 781 -62.68 13.38 47.12
C LYS A 781 -62.56 12.51 45.89
N GLN A 782 -61.81 11.43 46.00
CA GLN A 782 -61.66 10.43 44.93
C GLN A 782 -63.02 9.83 44.55
N ARG A 783 -63.86 9.54 45.56
CA ARG A 783 -65.25 9.12 45.37
C ARG A 783 -66.06 10.12 44.54
N ALA A 784 -66.04 11.41 44.91
CA ALA A 784 -66.78 12.46 44.22
C ALA A 784 -66.28 12.69 42.78
N ILE A 785 -64.96 12.64 42.55
CA ILE A 785 -64.37 12.77 41.21
C ILE A 785 -64.83 11.62 40.31
N THR A 786 -64.75 10.39 40.82
CA THR A 786 -65.17 9.19 40.08
C THR A 786 -66.65 9.26 39.72
N GLU A 787 -67.51 9.70 40.65
CA GLU A 787 -68.95 9.86 40.40
C GLU A 787 -69.25 10.88 39.28
N GLN A 788 -68.54 12.01 39.24
CA GLN A 788 -68.67 12.98 38.14
C GLN A 788 -68.21 12.40 36.80
N LEU A 789 -67.15 11.61 36.81
CA LEU A 789 -66.60 10.98 35.61
C LEU A 789 -67.54 9.89 35.06
N VAL A 790 -68.18 9.09 35.92
CA VAL A 790 -69.24 8.14 35.51
C VAL A 790 -70.41 8.90 34.87
N ASN A 791 -70.84 10.01 35.48
CA ASN A 791 -71.91 10.84 34.90
C ASN A 791 -71.52 11.42 33.53
N LEU A 792 -70.26 11.82 33.35
CA LEU A 792 -69.75 12.26 32.06
C LEU A 792 -69.80 11.14 31.01
N CYS A 793 -69.39 9.92 31.36
CA CYS A 793 -69.43 8.77 30.45
C CYS A 793 -70.86 8.45 29.97
N ARG A 794 -71.87 8.63 30.83
CA ARG A 794 -73.28 8.50 30.45
C ARG A 794 -73.70 9.51 29.39
N VAL A 795 -73.16 10.74 29.45
CA VAL A 795 -73.42 11.76 28.41
C VAL A 795 -72.87 11.31 27.05
N PHE A 796 -71.80 10.51 27.04
CA PHE A 796 -71.23 9.94 25.81
C PHE A 796 -71.98 8.71 25.29
N ASN A 797 -73.04 8.27 25.99
CA ASN A 797 -73.75 7.02 25.71
C ASN A 797 -72.85 5.77 25.70
N ALA A 798 -71.76 5.78 26.47
CA ALA A 798 -70.87 4.65 26.64
C ALA A 798 -71.16 3.93 27.96
N GLN A 799 -71.07 2.59 27.95
CA GLN A 799 -71.11 1.80 29.18
C GLN A 799 -69.80 1.95 29.94
N THR A 800 -69.83 1.77 31.26
CA THR A 800 -68.68 2.03 32.13
C THR A 800 -68.21 0.78 32.86
N VAL A 801 -66.88 0.59 32.94
CA VAL A 801 -66.25 -0.46 33.74
C VAL A 801 -65.45 0.20 34.86
N ALA A 802 -65.68 -0.20 36.11
CA ALA A 802 -64.80 0.18 37.22
C ALA A 802 -63.66 -0.82 37.35
N GLU A 803 -62.42 -0.37 37.18
CA GLU A 803 -61.25 -1.22 37.34
C GLU A 803 -60.74 -1.31 38.78
N PHE A 804 -59.87 -2.29 39.04
CA PHE A 804 -59.18 -2.43 40.33
C PHE A 804 -60.12 -2.62 41.55
N VAL A 805 -61.29 -3.22 41.33
CA VAL A 805 -62.23 -3.58 42.39
C VAL A 805 -61.66 -4.73 43.23
N HIS A 806 -61.03 -4.37 44.35
CA HIS A 806 -60.22 -5.29 45.16
C HIS A 806 -60.92 -5.79 46.43
N ASN A 807 -62.08 -5.24 46.79
CA ASN A 807 -62.87 -5.67 47.94
C ASN A 807 -64.37 -5.41 47.71
N LYS A 808 -65.20 -5.96 48.60
CA LYS A 808 -66.66 -5.84 48.52
C LYS A 808 -67.14 -4.40 48.67
N GLN A 809 -66.55 -3.61 49.58
CA GLN A 809 -66.96 -2.23 49.82
C GLN A 809 -66.77 -1.35 48.57
N VAL A 810 -65.66 -1.51 47.86
CA VAL A 810 -65.42 -0.83 46.58
C VAL A 810 -66.43 -1.27 45.52
N ALA A 811 -66.76 -2.57 45.46
CA ALA A 811 -67.78 -3.09 44.53
C ALA A 811 -69.18 -2.51 44.80
N ASP A 812 -69.59 -2.46 46.07
CA ASP A 812 -70.88 -1.90 46.50
C ASP A 812 -70.94 -0.39 46.15
N ILE A 813 -69.88 0.37 46.44
CA ILE A 813 -69.82 1.81 46.13
C ILE A 813 -69.84 2.07 44.61
N ALA A 814 -69.07 1.31 43.82
CA ALA A 814 -69.07 1.44 42.37
C ALA A 814 -70.44 1.09 41.77
N THR A 815 -71.13 0.10 42.32
CA THR A 815 -72.51 -0.23 41.95
C THR A 815 -73.47 0.93 42.23
N ASP A 816 -73.37 1.55 43.40
CA ASP A 816 -74.21 2.70 43.79
C ASP A 816 -73.95 3.94 42.93
N MET A 817 -72.71 4.14 42.46
CA MET A 817 -72.37 5.19 41.48
C MET A 817 -73.01 4.95 40.11
N GLY A 818 -73.44 3.70 39.86
CA GLY A 818 -74.06 3.22 38.64
C GLY A 818 -73.08 2.98 37.50
N PHE A 819 -71.94 2.35 37.83
CA PHE A 819 -71.13 1.65 36.83
C PHE A 819 -71.93 0.49 36.22
N ASP A 820 -71.69 0.18 34.95
CA ASP A 820 -72.36 -0.94 34.26
C ASP A 820 -71.66 -2.28 34.52
N PHE A 821 -70.33 -2.22 34.67
CA PHE A 821 -69.45 -3.37 34.82
C PHE A 821 -68.39 -3.14 35.89
N LEU A 822 -67.91 -4.23 36.49
CA LEU A 822 -66.86 -4.23 37.51
C LEU A 822 -65.75 -5.22 37.15
N GLN A 823 -64.49 -4.79 37.33
CA GLN A 823 -63.31 -5.61 37.09
C GLN A 823 -62.32 -5.49 38.25
N GLY A 824 -61.83 -6.63 38.75
CA GLY A 824 -60.79 -6.64 39.77
C GLY A 824 -60.69 -7.96 40.53
N PHE A 825 -59.69 -8.04 41.41
CA PHE A 825 -59.35 -9.26 42.14
C PHE A 825 -60.43 -9.73 43.11
N TYR A 826 -61.38 -8.85 43.48
CA TYR A 826 -62.54 -9.27 44.27
C TYR A 826 -63.39 -10.33 43.52
N PHE A 827 -63.44 -10.25 42.19
CA PHE A 827 -64.20 -11.17 41.35
C PHE A 827 -63.31 -12.23 40.71
N PHE A 828 -62.33 -11.79 39.92
CA PHE A 828 -61.47 -12.65 39.13
C PHE A 828 -60.03 -12.14 39.14
N GLU A 829 -59.10 -13.01 39.53
CA GLU A 829 -57.68 -12.84 39.20
C GLU A 829 -57.42 -13.31 37.76
N PRO A 830 -56.48 -12.69 37.02
CA PRO A 830 -56.06 -13.18 35.71
C PRO A 830 -55.57 -14.63 35.78
N LYS A 831 -56.11 -15.50 34.93
CA LYS A 831 -55.69 -16.91 34.78
C LYS A 831 -55.36 -17.24 33.33
N PRO A 832 -54.54 -18.27 33.03
CA PRO A 832 -54.33 -18.71 31.66
C PRO A 832 -55.66 -18.93 30.94
N THR A 833 -55.84 -18.37 29.74
CA THR A 833 -57.11 -18.44 29.00
C THR A 833 -57.54 -19.87 28.67
N GLU A 834 -56.59 -20.81 28.66
CA GLU A 834 -56.85 -22.25 28.51
C GLU A 834 -57.49 -22.92 29.74
N LEU A 835 -57.33 -22.33 30.93
CA LEU A 835 -57.83 -22.89 32.21
C LEU A 835 -59.18 -22.31 32.65
N ILE A 836 -59.68 -21.32 31.91
CA ILE A 836 -61.02 -20.76 32.06
C ILE A 836 -62.02 -21.68 31.37
#